data_AF-F4PRY1-F1
#
_entry.id   AF-F4PRY1-F1
#
_cell.length_a   1.000
_cell.length_b   1.000
_cell.length_c   1.000
_cell.angle_alpha   90.00
_cell.angle_beta   90.00
_cell.angle_gamma   90.00
#
_symmetry.space_group_name_H-M   'P 1'
#
loop_
_entity.id
_entity.type
_entity.pdbx_description
1 polymer ?
#
loop_
_entity_poly.entity_id
_entity_poly.type
_entity_poly.pdbx_seq_one_letter_code
_entity_poly.pdbx_strand_id
1 'polypeptide(L)'
;MTNRLSLFKECFNWFTSSVLSNVTWGEIDGCRVVCAGGAVLGSLTHESKSFIDHHKTYLLIEKAIATLPTICRKQIQEYLSYPTTILDPTTAANWYTSTQLHYNSTSSPYFNSDIDLFLITKSKESATERIKQLVKEITVSLPCSYHIIKTTYSLTILPTAFPYRPIQIVTSTLQSYYEYILKADIDCTCFIYDGDHVYTHLRAIRSLYTSTNYISPHLLGREQLRMIKYARRNYSFQTIDIKDQIPGFTRSDKQKSLKYGTIGATLECMTRIEPNTRFDLDGFTEMNSPKLFNPNFAYHGWEQLDRFIDQHIHTQPKSVVNIGVECYQCGTLILHWLVDSNQIAVCKSCKQMSERKWKQWDAIKVDQNNAKYALVTGARMKIGYYIALRLLKSGFTVMVTTRFPWIAIDRYSKEDGYSEWKDRLFVYGCDFRHLPSVQSMIDHIKQLFPRLDILINNAAQTIRRPCAYFRELIEKEEYLSLAYGLVDHITQSLKFIENGDNDSSEISTPNRTVQTYNEIPTTIMECSLMTQIQLLDHDKEERNDKLFPPGCTDLHGEPLDNREQTTWRETINETSPIEMMEVQLVNVTVPFMLISQLSPMMSNYIKTDCDDNDWKFIVNVSAQEGSFNKGYNQGHHTHTNMAKSSLNMMTYSIAESYLKKGIYVCGVDTGWCTKMTSQVKDGPESPLNEFDGAARVLDPIASILLLADDESKRNKMHVGGMFCHFKAQDNVNYSGSVTRNE
;
A
#
# COMPACT_ATOMS: atom_id res chain seq x y z
N MET A 1 -17.34 31.60 25.96
CA MET A 1 -15.97 31.13 25.63
C MET A 1 -15.78 29.79 26.30
N THR A 2 -15.53 28.72 25.55
CA THR A 2 -15.24 27.40 26.12
C THR A 2 -13.91 27.49 26.87
N ASN A 3 -13.89 27.17 28.16
CA ASN A 3 -12.66 27.08 28.92
C ASN A 3 -11.83 25.93 28.32
N ARG A 4 -10.63 26.20 27.77
CA ARG A 4 -9.82 25.17 27.10
C ARG A 4 -9.45 24.02 28.05
N LEU A 5 -9.37 24.30 29.35
CA LEU A 5 -9.16 23.28 30.38
C LEU A 5 -10.39 22.37 30.55
N SER A 6 -11.61 22.91 30.45
CA SER A 6 -12.83 22.08 30.57
C SER A 6 -12.94 21.12 29.38
N LEU A 7 -12.63 21.62 28.17
CA LEU A 7 -12.55 20.80 26.97
C LEU A 7 -11.50 19.69 27.12
N PHE A 8 -10.29 20.01 27.59
CA PHE A 8 -9.27 19.00 27.88
C PHE A 8 -9.77 17.94 28.87
N LYS A 9 -10.38 18.35 29.99
CA LYS A 9 -10.89 17.42 31.01
C LYS A 9 -11.97 16.50 30.44
N GLU A 10 -12.84 17.00 29.58
CA GLU A 10 -13.82 16.18 28.87
C GLU A 10 -13.16 15.18 27.92
N CYS A 11 -12.23 15.63 27.09
CA CYS A 11 -11.49 14.78 26.16
C CYS A 11 -10.64 13.73 26.88
N PHE A 12 -10.10 14.07 28.06
CA PHE A 12 -9.36 13.16 28.93
C PHE A 12 -10.27 12.10 29.57
N ASN A 13 -11.46 12.49 30.03
CA ASN A 13 -12.46 11.54 30.50
C ASN A 13 -12.88 10.58 29.38
N TRP A 14 -13.08 11.09 28.17
CA TRP A 14 -13.37 10.28 27.00
C TRP A 14 -12.24 9.31 26.63
N PHE A 15 -11.00 9.81 26.57
CA PHE A 15 -9.82 8.99 26.29
C PHE A 15 -9.68 7.84 27.29
N THR A 16 -9.94 8.12 28.56
CA THR A 16 -9.84 7.16 29.68
C THR A 16 -11.12 6.36 29.90
N SER A 17 -12.16 6.56 29.09
CA SER A 17 -13.50 5.98 29.28
C SER A 17 -14.05 6.18 30.71
N SER A 18 -13.75 7.34 31.29
CA SER A 18 -14.13 7.77 32.64
C SER A 18 -13.66 6.87 33.79
N VAL A 19 -12.73 5.95 33.54
CA VAL A 19 -12.22 5.03 34.58
C VAL A 19 -11.46 5.77 35.68
N LEU A 20 -10.86 6.92 35.37
CA LEU A 20 -10.15 7.75 36.35
C LEU A 20 -11.04 8.75 37.10
N SER A 21 -12.36 8.68 36.93
CA SER A 21 -13.31 9.64 37.55
C SER A 21 -13.30 9.62 39.08
N ASN A 22 -13.04 8.45 39.69
CA ASN A 22 -12.95 8.28 41.14
C ASN A 22 -11.52 8.43 41.69
N VAL A 23 -10.55 8.79 40.85
CA VAL A 23 -9.16 8.97 41.29
C VAL A 23 -9.02 10.27 42.07
N THR A 24 -8.44 10.17 43.26
CA THR A 24 -8.13 11.36 44.06
C THR A 24 -6.82 11.98 43.57
N TRP A 25 -6.89 13.06 42.80
CA TRP A 25 -5.71 13.69 42.22
C TRP A 25 -4.89 14.52 43.21
N GLY A 26 -5.54 15.04 44.26
CA GLY A 26 -4.90 15.82 45.32
C GLY A 26 -3.84 15.05 46.11
N GLU A 27 -3.07 15.78 46.91
CA GLU A 27 -2.04 15.19 47.75
C GLU A 27 -2.65 14.51 48.98
N ILE A 28 -2.30 13.23 49.19
CA ILE A 28 -2.70 12.42 50.34
C ILE A 28 -1.43 11.87 50.98
N ASP A 29 -1.27 12.07 52.28
CA ASP A 29 -0.14 11.59 53.07
C ASP A 29 1.24 11.92 52.45
N GLY A 30 1.36 13.08 51.80
CA GLY A 30 2.59 13.53 51.13
C GLY A 30 2.87 12.85 49.78
N CYS A 31 1.85 12.27 49.14
CA CYS A 31 1.94 11.67 47.82
C CYS A 31 0.82 12.17 46.89
N ARG A 32 1.22 12.65 45.70
CA ARG A 32 0.32 13.15 44.66
C ARG A 32 0.35 12.25 43.44
N VAL A 33 -0.81 12.00 42.84
CA VAL A 33 -0.94 11.21 41.60
C VAL A 33 -0.99 12.16 40.41
N VAL A 34 -0.27 11.84 39.35
CA VAL A 34 -0.25 12.61 38.09
C VAL A 34 -0.31 11.67 36.89
N CYS A 35 -0.99 12.08 35.82
CA CYS A 35 -0.95 11.38 34.54
C CYS A 35 0.03 12.09 33.61
N ALA A 36 0.81 11.36 32.82
CA ALA A 36 1.80 11.99 31.95
C ALA A 36 1.92 11.31 30.59
N GLY A 37 2.52 12.00 29.62
CA GLY A 37 2.88 11.41 28.34
C GLY A 37 1.76 11.37 27.31
N GLY A 38 1.65 10.24 26.61
CA GLY A 38 0.83 10.10 25.41
C GLY A 38 -0.68 10.22 25.64
N ALA A 39 -1.16 9.94 26.85
CA ALA A 39 -2.57 10.11 27.23
C ALA A 39 -2.94 11.59 27.36
N VAL A 40 -2.10 12.37 28.05
CA VAL A 40 -2.28 13.83 28.17
C VAL A 40 -2.17 14.49 26.79
N LEU A 41 -1.21 14.07 25.96
CA LEU A 41 -1.09 14.55 24.59
C LEU A 41 -2.35 14.26 23.76
N GLY A 42 -2.85 13.01 23.79
CA GLY A 42 -4.02 12.61 23.02
C GLY A 42 -5.26 13.43 23.34
N SER A 43 -5.40 13.86 24.60
CA SER A 43 -6.50 14.72 25.05
C SER A 43 -6.32 16.22 24.74
N LEU A 44 -5.13 16.63 24.31
CA LEU A 44 -4.84 17.98 23.83
C LEU A 44 -5.02 18.12 22.31
N THR A 45 -4.83 17.03 21.56
CA THR A 45 -4.81 17.04 20.10
C THR A 45 -6.19 16.77 19.51
N HIS A 46 -6.84 17.81 19.01
CA HIS A 46 -8.07 17.68 18.23
C HIS A 46 -8.00 18.51 16.95
N GLU A 47 -8.05 17.83 15.82
CA GLU A 47 -7.43 18.31 14.58
C GLU A 47 -8.33 19.18 13.69
N SER A 48 -9.59 19.47 14.05
CA SER A 48 -10.47 20.23 13.15
C SER A 48 -11.33 21.29 13.82
N LYS A 49 -11.52 22.40 13.10
CA LYS A 49 -12.50 23.45 13.46
C LYS A 49 -13.91 22.86 13.60
N SER A 50 -14.24 21.89 12.75
CA SER A 50 -15.49 21.12 12.80
C SER A 50 -15.67 20.39 14.13
N PHE A 51 -14.62 19.80 14.70
CA PHE A 51 -14.68 19.14 16.01
C PHE A 51 -15.05 20.14 17.13
N ILE A 52 -14.44 21.32 17.17
CA ILE A 52 -14.76 22.36 18.15
C ILE A 52 -16.21 22.85 17.99
N ASP A 53 -16.70 22.94 16.77
CA ASP A 53 -18.09 23.36 16.52
C ASP A 53 -19.09 22.26 16.93
N HIS A 54 -18.77 20.98 16.69
CA HIS A 54 -19.54 19.86 17.23
C HIS A 54 -19.57 19.85 18.76
N HIS A 55 -18.45 20.18 19.42
CA HIS A 55 -18.39 20.31 20.88
C HIS A 55 -19.35 21.37 21.41
N LYS A 56 -19.37 22.55 20.78
CA LYS A 56 -20.28 23.64 21.19
C LYS A 56 -21.74 23.21 21.05
N THR A 57 -22.07 22.53 19.96
CA THR A 57 -23.41 21.96 19.73
C THR A 57 -23.75 20.93 20.80
N TYR A 58 -22.81 20.05 21.15
CA TYR A 58 -22.97 19.09 22.26
C TYR A 58 -23.26 19.79 23.59
N LEU A 59 -22.51 20.84 23.95
CA LEU A 59 -22.75 21.60 25.18
C LEU A 59 -24.14 22.25 25.22
N LEU A 60 -24.67 22.68 24.07
CA LEU A 60 -26.03 23.22 23.98
C LEU A 60 -27.08 22.12 24.17
N ILE A 61 -26.85 20.95 23.56
CA ILE A 61 -27.71 19.78 23.70
C ILE A 61 -27.72 19.28 25.15
N GLU A 62 -26.56 19.15 25.81
CA GLU A 62 -26.48 18.74 27.22
C GLU A 62 -27.19 19.72 28.15
N LYS A 63 -27.06 21.04 27.92
CA LYS A 63 -27.81 22.04 28.68
C LYS A 63 -29.32 21.89 28.50
N ALA A 64 -29.78 21.63 27.28
CA ALA A 64 -31.19 21.37 27.02
C ALA A 64 -31.67 20.08 27.70
N ILE A 65 -30.91 18.99 27.57
CA ILE A 65 -31.18 17.70 28.22
C ILE A 65 -31.20 17.82 29.75
N ALA A 66 -30.34 18.65 30.34
CA ALA A 66 -30.29 18.89 31.77
C ALA A 66 -31.58 19.53 32.31
N THR A 67 -32.38 20.21 31.47
CA THR A 67 -33.70 20.72 31.86
C THR A 67 -34.82 19.68 31.83
N LEU A 68 -34.56 18.49 31.25
CA LEU A 68 -35.54 17.43 31.11
C LEU A 68 -35.60 16.53 32.37
N PRO A 69 -36.76 15.89 32.62
CA PRO A 69 -36.89 14.86 33.65
C PRO A 69 -35.88 13.71 33.47
N THR A 70 -35.45 13.11 34.57
CA THR A 70 -34.37 12.10 34.61
C THR A 70 -34.56 10.92 33.66
N ILE A 71 -35.80 10.48 33.44
CA ILE A 71 -36.13 9.37 32.52
C ILE A 71 -35.85 9.78 31.06
N CYS A 72 -36.33 10.96 30.64
CA CYS A 72 -36.11 11.48 29.29
C CYS A 72 -34.63 11.76 29.05
N ARG A 73 -33.92 12.29 30.06
CA ARG A 73 -32.47 12.50 30.02
C ARG A 73 -31.73 11.21 29.72
N LYS A 74 -32.01 10.13 30.46
CA LYS A 74 -31.36 8.83 30.25
C LYS A 74 -31.63 8.27 28.85
N GLN A 75 -32.86 8.29 28.38
CA GLN A 75 -33.22 7.77 27.06
C GLN A 75 -32.56 8.54 25.91
N ILE A 76 -32.50 9.87 26.00
CA ILE A 76 -31.85 10.70 24.98
C ILE A 76 -30.33 10.50 25.00
N GLN A 77 -29.72 10.41 26.18
CA GLN A 77 -28.29 10.12 26.30
C GLN A 77 -27.93 8.75 25.75
N GLU A 78 -28.77 7.73 26.01
CA GLU A 78 -28.61 6.38 25.46
C GLU A 78 -28.70 6.38 23.93
N TYR A 79 -29.66 7.11 23.35
CA TYR A 79 -29.78 7.27 21.90
C TYR A 79 -28.58 7.99 21.26
N LEU A 80 -28.10 9.07 21.88
CA LEU A 80 -26.92 9.81 21.41
C LEU A 80 -25.62 9.01 21.55
N SER A 81 -25.59 8.06 22.49
CA SER A 81 -24.43 7.19 22.74
C SER A 81 -24.36 5.97 21.82
N TYR A 82 -25.42 5.69 21.08
CA TYR A 82 -25.45 4.59 20.13
C TYR A 82 -24.59 4.95 18.90
N PRO A 83 -23.57 4.15 18.55
CA PRO A 83 -22.85 4.36 17.31
C PRO A 83 -23.84 4.13 16.16
N THR A 84 -24.22 5.19 15.45
CA THR A 84 -25.07 5.11 14.26
C THR A 84 -24.29 4.45 13.13
N THR A 85 -24.17 3.12 13.17
CA THR A 85 -23.57 2.31 12.10
C THR A 85 -24.54 2.10 10.92
N ILE A 86 -25.68 2.79 10.88
CA ILE A 86 -26.78 2.52 9.91
C ILE A 86 -27.12 3.73 9.03
N LEU A 87 -26.61 4.94 9.31
CA LEU A 87 -26.88 6.12 8.49
C LEU A 87 -25.55 6.73 8.06
N ASP A 88 -25.31 6.63 6.75
CA ASP A 88 -24.39 7.42 5.91
C ASP A 88 -23.27 8.20 6.66
N PRO A 89 -21.98 7.88 6.43
CA PRO A 89 -20.83 8.57 7.04
C PRO A 89 -20.83 10.09 6.85
N THR A 90 -21.58 10.63 5.89
CA THR A 90 -21.70 12.06 5.66
C THR A 90 -22.73 12.75 6.57
N THR A 91 -23.65 12.01 7.20
CA THR A 91 -24.78 12.57 7.97
C THR A 91 -24.67 12.45 9.49
N ALA A 92 -23.73 11.64 10.03
CA ALA A 92 -23.64 11.35 11.46
C ALA A 92 -22.45 12.02 12.19
N ALA A 93 -22.11 13.26 11.83
CA ALA A 93 -21.01 14.01 12.43
C ALA A 93 -21.42 14.72 13.75
N ASN A 94 -21.84 13.97 14.77
CA ASN A 94 -21.98 14.54 16.12
C ASN A 94 -20.67 14.36 16.93
N TRP A 95 -20.55 15.13 18.01
CA TRP A 95 -19.37 15.13 18.90
C TRP A 95 -19.04 13.74 19.45
N TYR A 96 -20.06 12.96 19.83
CA TYR A 96 -19.93 11.64 20.44
C TYR A 96 -19.28 10.65 19.45
N THR A 97 -19.86 10.52 18.25
CA THR A 97 -19.34 9.64 17.19
C THR A 97 -17.95 10.07 16.74
N SER A 98 -17.71 11.38 16.61
CA SER A 98 -16.38 11.90 16.22
C SER A 98 -15.30 11.56 17.25
N THR A 99 -15.61 11.72 18.53
CA THR A 99 -14.68 11.42 19.64
C THR A 99 -14.45 9.92 19.77
N GLN A 100 -15.51 9.12 19.62
CA GLN A 100 -15.43 7.66 19.63
C GLN A 100 -14.59 7.14 18.46
N LEU A 101 -14.80 7.64 17.23
CA LEU A 101 -13.96 7.26 16.09
C LEU A 101 -12.51 7.71 16.28
N HIS A 102 -12.30 8.90 16.83
CA HIS A 102 -10.97 9.46 17.05
C HIS A 102 -10.13 8.65 18.03
N TYR A 103 -10.69 8.13 19.13
CA TYR A 103 -9.93 7.35 20.11
C TYR A 103 -10.06 5.84 19.96
N ASN A 104 -11.22 5.37 19.52
CA ASN A 104 -11.67 3.99 19.69
C ASN A 104 -11.94 3.26 18.37
N SER A 105 -11.75 3.88 17.20
CA SER A 105 -11.75 3.13 15.93
C SER A 105 -10.48 2.30 15.77
N THR A 106 -10.56 1.15 15.09
CA THR A 106 -9.41 0.29 14.79
C THR A 106 -8.35 0.97 13.91
N SER A 107 -8.74 1.99 13.15
CA SER A 107 -7.86 2.84 12.35
C SER A 107 -7.26 4.02 13.13
N SER A 108 -7.72 4.28 14.36
CA SER A 108 -7.21 5.39 15.17
C SER A 108 -5.76 5.17 15.60
N PRO A 109 -4.89 6.20 15.52
CA PRO A 109 -3.53 6.11 16.06
C PRO A 109 -3.49 6.05 17.60
N TYR A 110 -4.63 6.31 18.25
CA TYR A 110 -4.81 6.19 19.69
C TYR A 110 -5.36 4.84 20.12
N PHE A 111 -5.83 3.98 19.22
CA PHE A 111 -6.51 2.72 19.55
C PHE A 111 -5.76 1.89 20.60
N ASN A 112 -4.45 1.67 20.40
CA ASN A 112 -3.59 0.89 21.31
C ASN A 112 -2.88 1.74 22.39
N SER A 113 -3.42 2.90 22.75
CA SER A 113 -2.81 3.75 23.78
C SER A 113 -3.06 3.22 25.19
N ASP A 114 -2.01 3.33 25.99
CA ASP A 114 -1.93 3.15 27.42
C ASP A 114 -2.09 4.48 28.18
N ILE A 115 -2.36 4.38 29.49
CA ILE A 115 -2.46 5.49 30.42
C ILE A 115 -1.36 5.34 31.48
N ASP A 116 -0.39 6.25 31.50
CA ASP A 116 0.68 6.25 32.48
C ASP A 116 0.37 7.18 33.66
N LEU A 117 0.37 6.63 34.87
CA LEU A 117 0.23 7.33 36.14
C LEU A 117 1.55 7.29 36.92
N PHE A 118 1.97 8.45 37.43
CA PHE A 118 3.17 8.62 38.25
C PHE A 118 2.79 9.15 39.64
N LEU A 119 3.72 8.99 40.58
CA LEU A 119 3.57 9.43 41.96
C LEU A 119 4.63 10.47 42.28
N ILE A 120 4.22 11.64 42.74
CA ILE A 120 5.12 12.67 43.26
C ILE A 120 5.16 12.55 44.78
N THR A 121 6.29 12.07 45.32
CA THR A 121 6.50 11.93 46.76
C THR A 121 7.96 11.75 47.13
N LYS A 122 8.31 12.15 48.36
CA LYS A 122 9.63 11.90 48.96
C LYS A 122 9.68 10.61 49.79
N SER A 123 8.53 10.02 50.13
CA SER A 123 8.43 8.82 50.98
C SER A 123 7.99 7.60 50.18
N LYS A 124 8.74 6.50 50.35
CA LYS A 124 8.42 5.22 49.71
C LYS A 124 7.21 4.55 50.34
N GLU A 125 7.03 4.75 51.64
CA GLU A 125 5.90 4.25 52.42
C GLU A 125 4.60 4.89 51.91
N SER A 126 4.61 6.22 51.78
CA SER A 126 3.50 7.00 51.22
C SER A 126 3.17 6.59 49.77
N ALA A 127 4.20 6.38 48.94
CA ALA A 127 4.00 5.85 47.58
C ALA A 127 3.28 4.48 47.59
N THR A 128 3.68 3.58 48.48
CA THR A 128 3.13 2.21 48.54
C THR A 128 1.66 2.21 48.94
N GLU A 129 1.29 2.97 49.95
CA GLU A 129 -0.11 3.10 50.38
C GLU A 129 -0.95 3.80 49.31
N ARG A 130 -0.41 4.84 48.66
CA ARG A 130 -1.10 5.52 47.56
C ARG A 130 -1.33 4.59 46.36
N ILE A 131 -0.38 3.71 46.01
CA ILE A 131 -0.59 2.70 44.95
C ILE A 131 -1.75 1.78 45.30
N LYS A 132 -1.81 1.25 46.53
CA LYS A 132 -2.90 0.37 46.97
C LYS A 132 -4.26 1.08 46.88
N GLN A 133 -4.30 2.35 47.30
CA GLN A 133 -5.51 3.16 47.21
C GLN A 133 -5.89 3.43 45.75
N LEU A 134 -4.93 3.80 44.91
CA LEU A 134 -5.14 4.10 43.49
C LEU A 134 -5.68 2.89 42.72
N VAL A 135 -5.17 1.69 43.01
CA VAL A 135 -5.70 0.44 42.43
C VAL A 135 -7.17 0.25 42.81
N LYS A 136 -7.56 0.51 44.07
CA LYS A 136 -8.97 0.43 44.49
C LYS A 136 -9.83 1.48 43.80
N GLU A 137 -9.37 2.74 43.77
CA GLU A 137 -10.07 3.86 43.11
C GLU A 137 -10.35 3.57 41.62
N ILE A 138 -9.36 3.02 40.90
CA ILE A 138 -9.48 2.69 39.47
C ILE A 138 -10.38 1.47 39.26
N THR A 139 -10.19 0.39 40.03
CA THR A 139 -10.90 -0.87 39.80
C THR A 139 -12.38 -0.82 40.15
N VAL A 140 -12.80 0.05 41.08
CA VAL A 140 -14.22 0.31 41.36
C VAL A 140 -14.94 0.95 40.17
N SER A 141 -14.22 1.74 39.37
CA SER A 141 -14.77 2.41 38.19
C SER A 141 -14.74 1.54 36.92
N LEU A 142 -14.14 0.33 36.96
CA LEU A 142 -14.05 -0.56 35.81
C LEU A 142 -15.27 -1.49 35.74
N PRO A 143 -16.12 -1.39 34.69
CA PRO A 143 -17.31 -2.23 34.56
C PRO A 143 -17.03 -3.59 33.88
N CYS A 144 -15.77 -4.04 33.89
CA CYS A 144 -15.35 -5.28 33.23
C CYS A 144 -14.33 -6.04 34.08
N SER A 145 -14.09 -7.30 33.71
CA SER A 145 -13.00 -8.08 34.30
C SER A 145 -11.65 -7.48 33.94
N TYR A 146 -10.65 -7.68 34.80
CA TYR A 146 -9.31 -7.16 34.59
C TYR A 146 -8.24 -8.08 35.19
N HIS A 147 -7.02 -7.93 34.71
CA HIS A 147 -5.82 -8.54 35.27
C HIS A 147 -4.91 -7.46 35.84
N ILE A 148 -4.12 -7.78 36.87
CA ILE A 148 -3.08 -6.90 37.39
C ILE A 148 -1.73 -7.55 37.10
N ILE A 149 -0.89 -6.85 36.35
CA ILE A 149 0.46 -7.31 35.97
C ILE A 149 1.47 -6.42 36.68
N LYS A 150 2.36 -7.02 37.46
CA LYS A 150 3.46 -6.30 38.12
C LYS A 150 4.76 -6.57 37.38
N THR A 151 5.45 -5.51 36.98
CA THR A 151 6.80 -5.55 36.45
C THR A 151 7.78 -4.93 37.45
N THR A 152 9.07 -4.86 37.10
CA THR A 152 10.10 -4.21 37.92
C THR A 152 9.79 -2.74 38.19
N TYR A 153 9.22 -2.02 37.20
CA TYR A 153 9.06 -0.56 37.25
C TYR A 153 7.60 -0.08 37.14
N SER A 154 6.65 -1.00 37.02
CA SER A 154 5.23 -0.65 36.90
C SER A 154 4.29 -1.71 37.47
N LEU A 155 3.09 -1.26 37.83
CA LEU A 155 1.93 -2.09 38.09
C LEU A 155 0.86 -1.70 37.08
N THR A 156 0.50 -2.62 36.20
CA THR A 156 -0.43 -2.37 35.10
C THR A 156 -1.76 -3.08 35.35
N ILE A 157 -2.84 -2.31 35.38
CA ILE A 157 -4.21 -2.82 35.37
C ILE A 157 -4.60 -3.01 33.90
N LEU A 158 -4.94 -4.24 33.51
CA LEU A 158 -5.26 -4.64 32.16
C LEU A 158 -6.73 -5.09 32.07
N PRO A 159 -7.65 -4.21 31.62
CA PRO A 159 -9.05 -4.58 31.37
C PRO A 159 -9.19 -5.64 30.27
N THR A 160 -10.19 -6.52 30.37
CA THR A 160 -10.45 -7.57 29.37
C THR A 160 -11.44 -7.15 28.27
N ALA A 161 -12.02 -5.96 28.36
CA ALA A 161 -13.02 -5.46 27.43
C ALA A 161 -12.62 -4.11 26.84
N PHE A 162 -12.86 -3.94 25.54
CA PHE A 162 -12.79 -2.66 24.85
C PHE A 162 -14.02 -1.79 25.22
N PRO A 163 -13.93 -0.45 25.34
CA PRO A 163 -12.82 0.47 25.01
C PRO A 163 -11.83 0.75 26.15
N TYR A 164 -11.87 -0.02 27.25
CA TYR A 164 -11.03 0.24 28.42
C TYR A 164 -9.55 -0.06 28.13
N ARG A 165 -8.68 0.88 28.49
CA ARG A 165 -7.25 0.87 28.14
C ARG A 165 -6.40 0.29 29.27
N PRO A 166 -5.21 -0.25 28.97
CA PRO A 166 -4.23 -0.55 30.00
C PRO A 166 -3.86 0.71 30.81
N ILE A 167 -3.92 0.61 32.14
CA ILE A 167 -3.54 1.70 33.05
C ILE A 167 -2.28 1.28 33.80
N GLN A 168 -1.19 1.97 33.53
CA GLN A 168 0.12 1.69 34.08
C GLN A 168 0.44 2.65 35.22
N ILE A 169 0.58 2.12 36.43
CA ILE A 169 1.05 2.86 37.60
C ILE A 169 2.56 2.66 37.69
N VAL A 170 3.33 3.70 37.39
CA VAL A 170 4.80 3.67 37.45
C VAL A 170 5.23 3.67 38.91
N THR A 171 6.03 2.67 39.29
CA THR A 171 6.45 2.47 40.69
C THR A 171 7.66 3.30 41.08
N SER A 172 8.34 3.91 40.10
CA SER A 172 9.40 4.90 40.33
C SER A 172 8.77 6.25 40.67
N THR A 173 9.07 6.78 41.85
CA THR A 173 8.52 8.04 42.32
C THR A 173 9.26 9.23 41.71
N LEU A 174 8.54 10.34 41.57
CA LEU A 174 9.07 11.64 41.17
C LEU A 174 9.20 12.54 42.40
N GLN A 175 10.19 13.41 42.42
CA GLN A 175 10.32 14.44 43.46
C GLN A 175 9.53 15.70 43.12
N SER A 176 9.29 15.95 41.82
CA SER A 176 8.50 17.08 41.33
C SER A 176 8.01 16.83 39.90
N TYR A 177 7.10 17.68 39.43
CA TYR A 177 6.62 17.69 38.04
C TYR A 177 7.76 17.79 37.01
N TYR A 178 8.80 18.57 37.33
CA TYR A 178 9.94 18.83 36.44
C TYR A 178 10.73 17.57 36.11
N GLU A 179 10.77 16.60 37.03
CA GLU A 179 11.56 15.39 36.84
C GLU A 179 11.04 14.55 35.66
N TYR A 180 9.72 14.45 35.50
CA TYR A 180 9.14 13.82 34.30
C TYR A 180 9.38 14.68 33.06
N ILE A 181 9.05 15.97 33.15
CA ILE A 181 9.14 16.92 32.03
C ILE A 181 10.54 16.91 31.41
N LEU A 182 11.61 16.86 32.22
CA LEU A 182 12.99 16.81 31.74
C LEU A 182 13.40 15.43 31.22
N LYS A 183 12.85 14.35 31.79
CA LYS A 183 13.15 12.96 31.38
C LYS A 183 12.37 12.51 30.14
N ALA A 184 11.33 13.23 29.72
CA ALA A 184 10.59 12.91 28.51
C ALA A 184 11.53 12.84 27.30
N ASP A 185 11.49 11.69 26.64
CA ASP A 185 12.38 11.27 25.56
C ASP A 185 11.98 11.83 24.19
N ILE A 186 10.69 12.15 24.02
CA ILE A 186 10.11 12.76 22.83
C ILE A 186 9.38 14.03 23.25
N ASP A 187 9.65 15.15 22.57
CA ASP A 187 9.18 16.47 22.96
C ASP A 187 7.65 16.56 23.09
N CYS A 188 6.89 15.98 22.16
CA CYS A 188 5.42 16.00 22.20
C CYS A 188 4.82 15.21 23.37
N THR A 189 5.61 14.38 24.06
CA THR A 189 5.15 13.62 25.23
C THR A 189 5.37 14.36 26.54
N CYS A 190 5.99 15.52 26.49
CA CYS A 190 6.42 16.29 27.65
C CYS A 190 5.24 17.06 28.29
N PHE A 191 4.19 16.34 28.69
CA PHE A 191 3.00 16.88 29.36
C PHE A 191 2.68 16.05 30.60
N ILE A 192 2.26 16.72 31.66
CA ILE A 192 1.85 16.12 32.92
C ILE A 192 0.57 16.79 33.41
N TYR A 193 -0.40 16.00 33.84
CA TYR A 193 -1.72 16.42 34.31
C TYR A 193 -1.92 15.99 35.76
N ASP A 194 -2.33 16.90 36.63
CA ASP A 194 -2.48 16.66 38.07
C ASP A 194 -3.93 16.68 38.56
N GLY A 195 -4.89 16.49 37.65
CA GLY A 195 -6.33 16.57 37.95
C GLY A 195 -6.93 17.95 37.78
N ASP A 196 -6.11 19.00 37.88
CA ASP A 196 -6.58 20.38 37.72
C ASP A 196 -5.80 21.18 36.69
N HIS A 197 -4.51 20.89 36.53
CA HIS A 197 -3.60 21.64 35.69
C HIS A 197 -2.80 20.70 34.79
N VAL A 198 -2.49 21.19 33.59
CA VAL A 198 -1.54 20.55 32.67
C VAL A 198 -0.26 21.37 32.66
N TYR A 199 0.86 20.75 33.03
CA TYR A 199 2.19 21.34 33.00
C TYR A 199 3.00 20.76 31.84
N THR A 200 3.91 21.56 31.30
CA THR A 200 4.71 21.19 30.12
C THR A 200 5.96 22.06 30.01
N HIS A 201 6.80 21.79 29.01
CA HIS A 201 7.95 22.58 28.63
C HIS A 201 7.77 23.21 27.24
N LEU A 202 8.47 24.31 26.95
CA LEU A 202 8.42 25.00 25.65
C LEU A 202 8.70 24.07 24.46
N ARG A 203 9.59 23.08 24.64
CA ARG A 203 9.87 22.05 23.63
C ARG A 203 8.64 21.25 23.22
N ALA A 204 7.74 20.96 24.16
CA ALA A 204 6.49 20.26 23.89
C ALA A 204 5.50 21.16 23.17
N ILE A 205 5.40 22.42 23.57
CA ILE A 205 4.55 23.43 22.92
C ILE A 205 4.98 23.64 21.47
N ARG A 206 6.29 23.80 21.24
CA ARG A 206 6.88 23.87 19.90
C ARG A 206 6.52 22.63 19.09
N SER A 207 6.71 21.45 19.68
CA SER A 207 6.40 20.19 19.01
C SER A 207 4.92 20.08 18.65
N LEU A 208 4.02 20.46 19.55
CA LEU A 208 2.57 20.47 19.33
C LEU A 208 2.15 21.45 18.22
N TYR A 209 2.81 22.61 18.11
CA TYR A 209 2.51 23.61 17.09
C TYR A 209 3.08 23.25 15.70
N THR A 210 4.30 22.72 15.68
CA THR A 210 5.02 22.40 14.44
C THR A 210 4.85 20.96 13.98
N SER A 211 4.17 20.14 14.77
CA SER A 211 4.12 18.68 14.63
C SER A 211 5.52 18.07 14.44
N THR A 212 6.54 18.61 15.09
CA THR A 212 7.94 18.21 14.91
C THR A 212 8.64 17.97 16.25
N ASN A 213 9.16 16.77 16.45
CA ASN A 213 9.97 16.39 17.60
C ASN A 213 11.45 16.54 17.30
N TYR A 214 12.20 17.11 18.24
CA TYR A 214 13.66 17.12 18.15
C TYR A 214 14.20 15.99 19.00
N ILE A 215 14.94 15.10 18.36
CA ILE A 215 15.49 13.91 19.01
C ILE A 215 16.98 13.83 18.81
N SER A 216 17.65 13.19 19.75
CA SER A 216 19.06 12.90 19.58
C SER A 216 19.28 11.71 18.64
N PRO A 217 20.36 11.71 17.84
CA PRO A 217 20.68 10.61 16.92
C PRO A 217 20.71 9.21 17.56
N HIS A 218 21.02 9.10 18.86
CA HIS A 218 21.07 7.80 19.54
C HIS A 218 19.69 7.10 19.68
N LEU A 219 18.59 7.88 19.64
CA LEU A 219 17.22 7.34 19.71
C LEU A 219 16.79 6.65 18.41
N LEU A 220 17.48 6.91 17.29
CA LEU A 220 17.25 6.22 16.01
C LEU A 220 17.54 4.71 16.08
N GLY A 221 18.36 4.25 17.03
CA GLY A 221 18.77 2.85 17.14
C GLY A 221 17.86 1.97 18.01
N ARG A 222 17.55 2.39 19.25
CA ARG A 222 16.94 1.53 20.28
C ARG A 222 15.44 1.73 20.52
N GLU A 223 14.89 2.90 20.20
CA GLU A 223 13.54 3.36 20.61
C GLU A 223 12.58 3.52 19.40
N GLN A 224 12.87 2.83 18.28
CA GLN A 224 12.18 3.02 16.99
C GLN A 224 10.65 2.84 17.05
N LEU A 225 10.16 1.92 17.89
CA LEU A 225 8.72 1.66 18.05
C LEU A 225 7.96 2.87 18.63
N ARG A 226 8.62 3.63 19.52
CA ARG A 226 8.04 4.82 20.13
C ARG A 226 7.94 5.95 19.11
N MET A 227 8.94 6.12 18.26
CA MET A 227 8.89 7.08 17.15
C MET A 227 7.75 6.75 16.17
N ILE A 228 7.59 5.46 15.80
CA ILE A 228 6.48 5.00 14.94
C ILE A 228 5.12 5.33 15.57
N LYS A 229 4.97 5.11 16.90
CA LYS A 229 3.73 5.42 17.63
C LYS A 229 3.32 6.89 17.46
N TYR A 230 4.25 7.83 17.58
CA TYR A 230 3.95 9.26 17.45
C TYR A 230 3.97 9.77 16.00
N ALA A 231 4.69 9.12 15.08
CA ALA A 231 4.58 9.40 13.65
C ALA A 231 3.18 9.11 13.09
N ARG A 232 2.54 8.03 13.56
CA ARG A 232 1.12 7.74 13.26
C ARG A 232 0.15 8.79 13.83
N ARG A 233 0.59 9.61 14.79
CA ARG A 233 -0.15 10.75 15.36
C ARG A 233 0.25 12.08 14.70
N ASN A 234 0.73 12.01 13.46
CA ASN A 234 1.13 13.15 12.65
C ASN A 234 2.37 13.93 13.14
N TYR A 235 3.22 13.34 14.01
CA TYR A 235 4.48 13.97 14.40
C TYR A 235 5.65 13.56 13.51
N SER A 236 6.36 14.53 12.97
CA SER A 236 7.67 14.35 12.33
C SER A 236 8.80 14.40 13.37
N PHE A 237 9.99 13.95 12.96
CA PHE A 237 11.16 13.90 13.84
C PHE A 237 12.36 14.48 13.11
N GLN A 238 13.07 15.38 13.78
CA GLN A 238 14.32 15.95 13.30
C GLN A 238 15.43 15.61 14.29
N THR A 239 16.56 15.13 13.76
CA THR A 239 17.73 14.91 14.59
C THR A 239 18.46 16.22 14.82
N ILE A 240 18.81 16.49 16.07
CA ILE A 240 19.67 17.61 16.43
C ILE A 240 20.85 17.03 17.20
N ASP A 241 22.05 17.20 16.65
CA ASP A 241 23.29 17.03 17.41
C ASP A 241 23.67 18.39 17.99
N ILE A 242 23.44 18.58 19.30
CA ILE A 242 23.78 19.83 19.99
C ILE A 242 25.27 20.20 19.84
N LYS A 243 26.13 19.21 19.55
CA LYS A 243 27.58 19.41 19.41
C LYS A 243 27.97 20.30 18.22
N ASP A 244 27.14 20.37 17.19
CA ASP A 244 27.42 21.16 15.98
C ASP A 244 26.99 22.63 16.12
N GLN A 245 26.38 23.02 17.24
CA GLN A 245 25.79 24.35 17.45
C GLN A 245 26.46 25.18 18.56
N ILE A 246 27.52 24.69 19.20
CA ILE A 246 28.28 25.44 20.21
C ILE A 246 29.63 25.89 19.61
N PRO A 247 29.80 27.19 19.29
CA PRO A 247 31.07 27.71 18.79
C PRO A 247 32.21 27.43 19.80
N GLY A 248 33.28 26.76 19.35
CA GLY A 248 34.48 26.49 20.17
C GLY A 248 34.63 25.06 20.69
N PHE A 249 33.66 24.16 20.46
CA PHE A 249 33.80 22.76 20.84
C PHE A 249 34.61 21.99 19.77
N THR A 250 35.94 21.90 19.95
CA THR A 250 36.81 21.13 19.04
C THR A 250 36.91 19.67 19.48
N ARG A 251 36.87 18.79 18.48
CA ARG A 251 36.88 17.33 18.61
C ARG A 251 38.25 16.88 19.13
N SER A 252 38.43 16.82 20.45
CA SER A 252 39.55 16.04 21.00
C SER A 252 39.17 14.56 20.87
N ASP A 253 39.75 13.89 19.88
CA ASP A 253 39.68 12.45 19.67
C ASP A 253 40.18 11.71 20.92
N LYS A 254 39.27 11.43 21.86
CA LYS A 254 39.27 10.33 22.86
C LYS A 254 38.27 10.48 24.01
N GLN A 255 37.32 11.42 23.98
CA GLN A 255 36.26 11.45 25.00
C GLN A 255 34.91 10.97 24.47
N LYS A 256 34.37 10.00 25.21
CA LYS A 256 33.08 9.34 25.07
C LYS A 256 32.02 10.33 24.59
N SER A 257 31.32 9.93 23.53
CA SER A 257 30.11 10.59 23.04
C SER A 257 29.28 11.18 24.18
N LEU A 258 29.09 12.52 24.19
CA LEU A 258 27.98 13.09 24.95
C LEU A 258 26.72 12.44 24.41
N LYS A 259 26.15 11.56 25.23
CA LYS A 259 24.87 10.91 25.00
C LYS A 259 23.80 11.87 25.52
N TYR A 260 22.95 12.32 24.61
CA TYR A 260 21.75 13.06 24.99
C TYR A 260 20.90 12.18 25.90
N GLY A 261 20.44 12.69 27.04
CA GLY A 261 19.66 11.89 28.00
C GLY A 261 20.46 10.91 28.88
N THR A 262 21.81 10.96 28.88
CA THR A 262 22.63 10.22 29.86
C THR A 262 23.58 11.12 30.65
N ILE A 263 23.11 12.28 31.10
CA ILE A 263 23.60 12.77 32.39
C ILE A 263 22.98 11.84 33.43
N GLY A 264 23.64 10.70 33.67
CA GLY A 264 23.57 10.13 35.01
C GLY A 264 24.11 11.22 35.93
N ALA A 265 23.36 11.57 36.97
CA ALA A 265 23.82 12.55 37.95
C ALA A 265 25.24 12.16 38.41
N THR A 266 26.25 12.86 37.93
CA THR A 266 27.61 12.76 38.47
C THR A 266 27.68 13.67 39.69
N LEU A 267 28.51 13.28 40.65
CA LEU A 267 28.74 13.99 41.91
C LEU A 267 29.16 15.46 41.69
N GLU A 268 29.68 15.82 40.51
CA GLU A 268 30.04 17.19 40.12
C GLU A 268 28.87 18.05 39.66
N CYS A 269 27.70 17.48 39.33
CA CYS A 269 26.46 18.22 39.11
C CYS A 269 25.57 18.28 40.37
N MET A 270 26.06 17.78 41.50
CA MET A 270 25.39 17.78 42.80
C MET A 270 26.26 18.43 43.88
N THR A 271 26.37 19.76 43.90
CA THR A 271 26.78 20.44 45.13
C THR A 271 25.56 20.59 46.04
N ARG A 272 25.53 19.71 47.04
CA ARG A 272 24.66 19.70 48.20
C ARG A 272 24.66 21.09 48.87
N ILE A 273 23.52 21.77 48.85
CA ILE A 273 23.29 22.97 49.68
C ILE A 273 23.01 22.48 51.11
N GLU A 274 23.97 22.68 52.01
CA GLU A 274 23.86 22.38 53.45
C GLU A 274 23.24 23.57 54.23
N PRO A 275 22.58 23.31 55.37
CA PRO A 275 22.00 24.34 56.23
C PRO A 275 23.10 25.04 57.04
N ASN A 276 23.09 26.39 57.05
CA ASN A 276 23.99 27.32 57.75
C ASN A 276 25.21 27.87 57.00
N THR A 277 25.05 28.31 55.75
CA THR A 277 25.98 29.30 55.17
C THR A 277 25.21 30.50 54.64
N ARG A 278 25.48 31.69 55.22
CA ARG A 278 25.01 32.97 54.70
C ARG A 278 25.64 33.20 53.33
N PHE A 279 24.80 33.30 52.31
CA PHE A 279 25.18 33.95 51.06
C PHE A 279 24.91 35.44 51.21
N ASP A 280 25.91 36.23 50.84
CA ASP A 280 25.90 37.68 50.79
C ASP A 280 24.81 38.17 49.83
N LEU A 281 24.06 39.17 50.31
CA LEU A 281 22.78 39.65 49.78
C LEU A 281 22.92 40.94 48.95
N ASP A 282 24.13 41.43 48.71
CA ASP A 282 24.32 42.78 48.16
C ASP A 282 24.22 42.89 46.62
N GLY A 283 23.72 41.86 45.93
CA GLY A 283 23.62 41.85 44.46
C GLY A 283 22.25 42.17 43.85
N PHE A 284 21.15 42.06 44.59
CA PHE A 284 19.80 42.37 44.08
C PHE A 284 18.93 42.95 45.18
N THR A 285 19.31 44.15 45.61
CA THR A 285 18.47 44.99 46.46
C THR A 285 17.28 45.53 45.67
N GLU A 286 16.11 45.21 46.23
CA GLU A 286 14.83 45.90 46.10
C GLU A 286 14.08 45.79 44.77
N MET A 287 13.02 44.97 44.78
CA MET A 287 11.69 45.59 44.66
C MET A 287 10.63 44.75 45.35
N ASN A 288 9.86 45.43 46.20
CA ASN A 288 8.74 44.91 46.96
C ASN A 288 7.76 44.12 46.09
N SER A 289 7.28 43.01 46.64
CA SER A 289 6.14 42.24 46.12
C SER A 289 4.93 43.14 45.85
N PRO A 290 4.33 43.11 44.64
CA PRO A 290 2.93 43.46 44.44
C PRO A 290 2.12 42.20 44.15
N LYS A 291 1.14 41.92 45.02
CA LYS A 291 -0.04 41.11 44.66
C LYS A 291 -0.75 41.80 43.49
N LEU A 292 -1.25 41.04 42.50
CA LEU A 292 -2.60 41.20 41.92
C LEU A 292 -2.93 40.17 40.83
N PHE A 293 -4.24 39.96 40.68
CA PHE A 293 -5.03 38.93 40.01
C PHE A 293 -5.10 39.03 38.47
N ASN A 294 -4.93 37.92 37.73
CA ASN A 294 -5.92 37.27 36.84
C ASN A 294 -5.31 36.01 36.17
N PRO A 295 -6.07 34.92 35.92
CA PRO A 295 -5.55 33.58 35.65
C PRO A 295 -5.47 33.30 34.15
N ASN A 296 -4.35 32.76 33.69
CA ASN A 296 -4.22 31.70 32.67
C ASN A 296 -2.78 31.69 32.14
N PHE A 297 -2.05 30.63 32.52
CA PHE A 297 -0.64 30.34 32.24
C PHE A 297 0.40 31.19 33.00
N ALA A 298 0.97 30.59 34.05
CA ALA A 298 2.13 31.15 34.75
C ALA A 298 3.40 30.93 33.92
N TYR A 299 3.97 32.03 33.44
CA TYR A 299 5.23 32.09 32.71
C TYR A 299 6.34 32.48 33.70
N HIS A 300 7.39 31.67 33.83
CA HIS A 300 8.58 31.97 34.62
C HIS A 300 9.80 32.09 33.71
N GLY A 301 10.54 33.18 33.90
CA GLY A 301 11.37 33.84 32.90
C GLY A 301 12.54 33.04 32.32
N TRP A 302 12.73 33.25 31.01
CA TRP A 302 13.90 32.84 30.20
C TRP A 302 14.10 33.79 29.01
N GLU A 303 13.95 35.10 29.22
CA GLU A 303 14.04 36.11 28.15
C GLU A 303 15.42 36.15 27.44
N GLN A 304 16.44 35.51 28.02
CA GLN A 304 17.78 35.34 27.44
C GLN A 304 17.95 34.05 26.63
N LEU A 305 17.22 32.97 26.93
CA LEU A 305 17.27 31.72 26.17
C LEU A 305 16.32 31.76 24.97
N ASP A 306 15.17 32.42 25.09
CA ASP A 306 14.30 32.71 23.94
C ASP A 306 15.01 33.65 22.96
N ARG A 307 15.71 34.69 23.44
CA ARG A 307 16.60 35.49 22.58
C ARG A 307 17.75 34.68 21.98
N PHE A 308 18.34 33.75 22.72
CA PHE A 308 19.40 32.89 22.17
C PHE A 308 18.85 31.95 21.08
N ILE A 309 17.70 31.30 21.31
CA ILE A 309 17.04 30.41 20.35
C ILE A 309 16.54 31.19 19.12
N ASP A 310 15.87 32.33 19.30
CA ASP A 310 15.36 33.15 18.20
C ASP A 310 16.46 33.87 17.40
N GLN A 311 17.59 34.24 18.04
CA GLN A 311 18.72 34.90 17.37
C GLN A 311 19.78 33.94 16.80
N HIS A 312 19.84 32.68 17.28
CA HIS A 312 20.91 31.74 16.88
C HIS A 312 20.38 30.45 16.22
N ILE A 313 19.09 30.10 16.37
CA ILE A 313 18.45 29.00 15.64
C ILE A 313 17.68 29.58 14.45
N HIS A 314 18.41 30.14 13.50
CA HIS A 314 17.89 30.32 12.14
C HIS A 314 17.88 28.97 11.42
N THR A 315 16.95 28.08 11.76
CA THR A 315 16.71 26.91 10.91
C THR A 315 15.89 27.35 9.71
N GLN A 316 16.58 27.71 8.63
CA GLN A 316 16.01 27.36 7.33
C GLN A 316 15.71 25.85 7.37
N PRO A 317 14.50 25.42 7.02
CA PRO A 317 14.04 24.05 7.23
C PRO A 317 14.92 23.09 6.44
N LYS A 318 15.91 22.48 7.11
CA LYS A 318 16.67 21.36 6.55
C LYS A 318 15.84 20.09 6.80
N SER A 319 15.01 19.78 5.80
CA SER A 319 14.29 18.51 5.58
C SER A 319 13.35 18.01 6.69
N VAL A 320 12.06 17.95 6.39
CA VAL A 320 11.12 17.03 7.05
C VAL A 320 11.61 15.61 6.76
N VAL A 321 12.11 14.91 7.77
CA VAL A 321 12.48 13.49 7.61
C VAL A 321 11.19 12.68 7.71
N ASN A 322 10.65 12.30 6.57
CA ASN A 322 9.70 11.18 6.52
C ASN A 322 10.44 9.97 7.10
N ILE A 323 9.89 9.31 8.12
CA ILE A 323 10.60 8.23 8.86
C ILE A 323 10.41 6.88 8.17
N GLY A 324 9.44 6.80 7.26
CA GLY A 324 9.24 5.65 6.41
C GLY A 324 8.61 5.99 5.07
N VAL A 325 8.66 5.01 4.19
CA VAL A 325 7.96 4.93 2.91
C VAL A 325 6.77 3.99 3.03
N GLU A 326 5.69 4.27 2.33
CA GLU A 326 4.56 3.36 2.31
C GLU A 326 4.89 2.10 1.50
N CYS A 327 4.43 0.94 1.98
CA CYS A 327 4.42 -0.29 1.20
C CYS A 327 3.61 -0.04 -0.08
N TYR A 328 4.24 -0.21 -1.25
CA TYR A 328 3.60 -0.12 -2.57
C TYR A 328 2.29 -0.90 -2.63
N GLN A 329 2.30 -2.09 -2.01
CA GLN A 329 1.20 -3.02 -2.09
C GLN A 329 0.15 -2.82 -0.99
N CYS A 330 0.44 -2.42 0.25
CA CYS A 330 -0.60 -2.33 1.29
C CYS A 330 -0.71 -0.96 1.98
N GLY A 331 0.10 0.02 1.60
CA GLY A 331 0.15 1.34 2.22
C GLY A 331 0.76 1.36 3.63
N THR A 332 1.11 0.19 4.21
CA THR A 332 1.72 0.13 5.53
C THR A 332 3.08 0.82 5.52
N LEU A 333 3.31 1.75 6.45
CA LEU A 333 4.58 2.45 6.62
C LEU A 333 5.74 1.48 6.91
N ILE A 334 6.80 1.56 6.10
CA ILE A 334 8.07 0.82 6.19
C ILE A 334 9.17 1.84 6.44
N LEU A 335 10.02 1.65 7.45
CA LEU A 335 11.05 2.61 7.83
C LEU A 335 12.09 2.80 6.71
N HIS A 336 12.56 4.03 6.48
CA HIS A 336 13.49 4.34 5.37
C HIS A 336 14.79 3.54 5.43
N TRP A 337 15.32 3.22 6.61
CA TRP A 337 16.56 2.42 6.76
C TRP A 337 16.36 0.90 6.62
N LEU A 338 15.11 0.44 6.43
CA LEU A 338 14.80 -0.94 6.06
C LEU A 338 14.56 -1.10 4.55
N VAL A 339 14.68 0.00 3.81
CA VAL A 339 14.41 0.05 2.37
C VAL A 339 15.61 0.68 1.69
N ASP A 340 16.05 0.08 0.59
CA ASP A 340 17.02 0.73 -0.28
C ASP A 340 16.39 2.01 -0.86
N SER A 341 17.10 3.14 -0.80
CA SER A 341 16.61 4.43 -1.31
C SER A 341 16.23 4.39 -2.79
N ASN A 342 16.77 3.42 -3.55
CA ASN A 342 16.51 3.26 -4.98
C ASN A 342 15.36 2.26 -5.29
N GLN A 343 14.74 1.67 -4.26
CA GLN A 343 13.67 0.69 -4.44
C GLN A 343 12.34 1.17 -3.88
N ILE A 344 11.27 0.87 -4.62
CA ILE A 344 9.93 1.03 -4.11
C ILE A 344 9.66 -0.08 -3.10
N ALA A 345 9.24 0.31 -1.89
CA ALA A 345 9.18 -0.60 -0.76
C ALA A 345 7.98 -1.56 -0.81
N VAL A 346 8.22 -2.85 -0.59
CA VAL A 346 7.17 -3.85 -0.37
C VAL A 346 7.43 -4.54 0.98
N CYS A 347 6.42 -4.53 1.86
CA CYS A 347 6.57 -5.07 3.21
C CYS A 347 6.69 -6.60 3.20
N LYS A 348 7.26 -7.16 4.27
CA LYS A 348 7.48 -8.61 4.41
C LYS A 348 6.21 -9.43 4.25
N SER A 349 5.08 -8.97 4.80
CA SER A 349 3.80 -9.68 4.67
C SER A 349 3.28 -9.69 3.22
N CYS A 350 3.43 -8.60 2.47
CA CYS A 350 3.06 -8.54 1.06
C CYS A 350 3.94 -9.47 0.20
N LYS A 351 5.26 -9.50 0.43
CA LYS A 351 6.17 -10.43 -0.25
C LYS A 351 5.78 -11.89 0.01
N GLN A 352 5.56 -12.24 1.29
CA GLN A 352 5.13 -13.58 1.68
C GLN A 352 3.76 -13.95 1.08
N MET A 353 2.85 -12.98 0.93
CA MET A 353 1.57 -13.22 0.29
C MET A 353 1.76 -13.60 -1.19
N SER A 354 2.56 -12.83 -1.94
CA SER A 354 2.86 -13.14 -3.34
C SER A 354 3.48 -14.52 -3.50
N GLU A 355 4.47 -14.87 -2.68
CA GLU A 355 5.10 -16.19 -2.70
C GLU A 355 4.11 -17.33 -2.41
N ARG A 356 3.18 -17.13 -1.46
CA ARG A 356 2.13 -18.12 -1.16
C ARG A 356 1.19 -18.30 -2.34
N LYS A 357 0.72 -17.21 -2.94
CA LYS A 357 -0.19 -17.24 -4.10
C LYS A 357 0.48 -17.90 -5.30
N TRP A 358 1.76 -17.62 -5.52
CA TRP A 358 2.57 -18.32 -6.48
C TRP A 358 2.55 -19.82 -6.19
N LYS A 359 3.01 -20.27 -5.02
CA LYS A 359 3.07 -21.70 -4.66
C LYS A 359 1.71 -22.41 -4.68
N GLN A 360 0.63 -21.69 -4.38
CA GLN A 360 -0.73 -22.25 -4.36
C GLN A 360 -1.12 -22.88 -5.71
N TRP A 361 -0.69 -22.30 -6.83
CA TRP A 361 -0.96 -22.84 -8.16
C TRP A 361 -0.37 -24.25 -8.37
N ASP A 362 0.76 -24.57 -7.72
CA ASP A 362 1.48 -25.81 -7.97
C ASP A 362 0.66 -27.06 -7.55
N ALA A 363 -0.38 -26.86 -6.73
CA ALA A 363 -1.35 -27.88 -6.35
C ALA A 363 -2.38 -28.22 -7.45
N ILE A 364 -2.48 -27.39 -8.51
CA ILE A 364 -3.45 -27.59 -9.58
C ILE A 364 -2.87 -28.53 -10.63
N LYS A 365 -3.57 -29.65 -10.87
CA LYS A 365 -3.25 -30.65 -11.88
C LYS A 365 -4.51 -31.02 -12.67
N VAL A 366 -4.39 -31.01 -14.00
CA VAL A 366 -5.45 -31.37 -14.94
C VAL A 366 -5.28 -32.82 -15.36
N ASP A 367 -6.32 -33.62 -15.13
CA ASP A 367 -6.41 -34.99 -15.64
C ASP A 367 -6.48 -34.97 -17.17
N GLN A 368 -5.64 -35.76 -17.82
CA GLN A 368 -5.60 -35.86 -19.28
C GLN A 368 -6.83 -36.56 -19.86
N ASN A 369 -7.54 -37.37 -19.06
CA ASN A 369 -8.84 -37.92 -19.48
C ASN A 369 -9.93 -36.84 -19.61
N ASN A 370 -9.74 -35.67 -18.98
CA ASN A 370 -10.57 -34.48 -19.12
C ASN A 370 -9.70 -33.26 -19.44
N ALA A 371 -9.04 -33.31 -20.60
CA ALA A 371 -8.14 -32.26 -21.06
C ALA A 371 -8.82 -30.88 -21.06
N LYS A 372 -8.13 -29.89 -20.47
CA LYS A 372 -8.58 -28.50 -20.41
C LYS A 372 -7.74 -27.62 -21.32
N TYR A 373 -8.39 -26.68 -22.01
CA TYR A 373 -7.81 -25.87 -23.07
C TYR A 373 -7.75 -24.40 -22.67
N ALA A 374 -6.60 -23.78 -22.87
CA ALA A 374 -6.35 -22.38 -22.56
C ALA A 374 -5.79 -21.60 -23.76
N LEU A 375 -6.22 -20.35 -23.92
CA LEU A 375 -5.62 -19.38 -24.83
C LEU A 375 -4.96 -18.27 -24.01
N VAL A 376 -3.67 -18.02 -24.24
CA VAL A 376 -2.91 -16.94 -23.60
C VAL A 376 -2.32 -16.02 -24.66
N THR A 377 -2.82 -14.79 -24.73
CA THR A 377 -2.33 -13.83 -25.73
C THR A 377 -1.04 -13.14 -25.29
N GLY A 378 -0.12 -12.90 -26.22
CA GLY A 378 1.15 -12.20 -25.92
C GLY A 378 2.06 -12.97 -24.97
N ALA A 379 2.21 -14.27 -25.17
CA ALA A 379 2.87 -15.20 -24.23
C ALA A 379 4.28 -15.63 -24.65
N ARG A 380 4.97 -14.84 -25.48
CA ARG A 380 6.40 -15.06 -25.80
C ARG A 380 7.34 -14.65 -24.67
N MET A 381 6.95 -13.70 -23.82
CA MET A 381 7.80 -13.12 -22.80
C MET A 381 7.01 -12.65 -21.58
N LYS A 382 7.74 -12.28 -20.52
CA LYS A 382 7.24 -11.61 -19.31
C LYS A 382 6.04 -12.35 -18.68
N ILE A 383 5.03 -11.61 -18.23
CA ILE A 383 3.86 -12.13 -17.50
C ILE A 383 3.15 -13.23 -18.32
N GLY A 384 2.88 -12.99 -19.61
CA GLY A 384 2.21 -13.96 -20.49
C GLY A 384 2.96 -15.29 -20.62
N TYR A 385 4.30 -15.23 -20.70
CA TYR A 385 5.15 -16.42 -20.74
C TYR A 385 4.99 -17.28 -19.49
N TYR A 386 5.09 -16.68 -18.31
CA TYR A 386 4.99 -17.41 -17.04
C TYR A 386 3.58 -17.95 -16.77
N ILE A 387 2.53 -17.26 -17.25
CA ILE A 387 1.16 -17.75 -17.22
C ILE A 387 1.04 -19.05 -18.04
N ALA A 388 1.47 -19.01 -19.31
CA ALA A 388 1.38 -20.15 -20.22
C ALA A 388 2.23 -21.34 -19.72
N LEU A 389 3.46 -21.08 -19.28
CA LEU A 389 4.35 -22.11 -18.72
C LEU A 389 3.72 -22.83 -17.53
N ARG A 390 3.04 -22.09 -16.65
CA ARG A 390 2.35 -22.67 -15.49
C ARG A 390 1.14 -23.51 -15.86
N LEU A 391 0.34 -23.04 -16.81
CA LEU A 391 -0.77 -23.83 -17.35
C LEU A 391 -0.25 -25.14 -17.96
N LEU A 392 0.82 -25.09 -18.76
CA LEU A 392 1.46 -26.28 -19.35
C LEU A 392 1.96 -27.26 -18.28
N LYS A 393 2.68 -26.78 -17.27
CA LYS A 393 3.17 -27.60 -16.14
C LYS A 393 2.06 -28.14 -15.23
N SER A 394 0.86 -27.57 -15.29
CA SER A 394 -0.34 -28.07 -14.60
C SER A 394 -1.16 -29.05 -15.44
N GLY A 395 -0.78 -29.34 -16.69
CA GLY A 395 -1.45 -30.34 -17.53
C GLY A 395 -2.46 -29.77 -18.54
N PHE A 396 -2.57 -28.45 -18.66
CA PHE A 396 -3.47 -27.81 -19.64
C PHE A 396 -2.92 -27.90 -21.07
N THR A 397 -3.78 -28.03 -22.05
CA THR A 397 -3.46 -27.74 -23.45
C THR A 397 -3.51 -26.22 -23.66
N VAL A 398 -2.43 -25.62 -24.15
CA VAL A 398 -2.29 -24.15 -24.19
C VAL A 398 -1.93 -23.69 -25.59
N MET A 399 -2.75 -22.80 -26.15
CA MET A 399 -2.36 -21.98 -27.28
C MET A 399 -1.80 -20.64 -26.80
N VAL A 400 -0.62 -20.27 -27.31
CA VAL A 400 0.02 -18.98 -27.08
C VAL A 400 0.06 -18.16 -28.35
N THR A 401 -0.18 -16.86 -28.25
CA THR A 401 -0.06 -15.94 -29.40
C THR A 401 1.15 -15.01 -29.27
N THR A 402 1.76 -14.68 -30.40
CA THR A 402 2.91 -13.77 -30.49
C THR A 402 3.14 -13.30 -31.93
N ARG A 403 3.84 -12.17 -32.10
CA ARG A 403 4.37 -11.74 -33.42
C ARG A 403 5.63 -12.49 -33.85
N PHE A 404 6.29 -13.17 -32.90
CA PHE A 404 7.55 -13.89 -33.11
C PHE A 404 7.42 -15.34 -32.64
N PRO A 405 6.66 -16.17 -33.36
CA PRO A 405 6.36 -17.57 -33.01
C PRO A 405 7.58 -18.48 -32.89
N TRP A 406 8.56 -18.42 -33.79
CA TRP A 406 9.76 -19.27 -33.74
C TRP A 406 10.66 -18.94 -32.55
N ILE A 407 10.81 -17.66 -32.21
CA ILE A 407 11.47 -17.25 -30.96
C ILE A 407 10.72 -17.77 -29.73
N ALA A 408 9.38 -17.80 -29.76
CA ALA A 408 8.61 -18.37 -28.65
C ALA A 408 8.84 -19.87 -28.53
N ILE A 409 8.82 -20.60 -29.64
CA ILE A 409 9.12 -22.04 -29.69
C ILE A 409 10.52 -22.32 -29.14
N ASP A 410 11.55 -21.59 -29.61
CA ASP A 410 12.93 -21.70 -29.12
C ASP A 410 13.00 -21.53 -27.60
N ARG A 411 12.32 -20.51 -27.09
CA ARG A 411 12.26 -20.23 -25.65
C ARG A 411 11.61 -21.36 -24.86
N TYR A 412 10.40 -21.81 -25.26
CA TYR A 412 9.72 -22.90 -24.56
C TYR A 412 10.48 -24.23 -24.65
N SER A 413 11.18 -24.49 -25.75
CA SER A 413 11.97 -25.72 -25.93
C SER A 413 13.12 -25.86 -24.93
N LYS A 414 13.55 -24.75 -24.32
CA LYS A 414 14.64 -24.68 -23.33
C LYS A 414 14.15 -24.81 -21.89
N GLU A 415 12.84 -24.92 -21.66
CA GLU A 415 12.29 -25.02 -20.31
C GLU A 415 12.37 -26.44 -19.74
N ASP A 416 12.56 -26.51 -18.43
CA ASP A 416 12.53 -27.77 -17.71
C ASP A 416 11.18 -28.46 -17.85
N GLY A 417 11.22 -29.75 -18.20
CA GLY A 417 10.04 -30.57 -18.44
C GLY A 417 9.41 -30.37 -19.82
N TYR A 418 10.01 -29.61 -20.75
CA TYR A 418 9.46 -29.40 -22.11
C TYR A 418 9.02 -30.70 -22.78
N SER A 419 9.81 -31.78 -22.66
CA SER A 419 9.46 -33.10 -23.21
C SER A 419 8.13 -33.68 -22.70
N GLU A 420 7.68 -33.29 -21.51
CA GLU A 420 6.44 -33.78 -20.89
C GLU A 420 5.18 -33.03 -21.37
N TRP A 421 5.34 -31.81 -21.88
CA TRP A 421 4.19 -30.93 -22.20
C TRP A 421 4.26 -30.27 -23.57
N LYS A 422 5.32 -30.51 -24.35
CA LYS A 422 5.48 -29.98 -25.72
C LYS A 422 4.29 -30.25 -26.63
N ASP A 423 3.68 -31.44 -26.54
CA ASP A 423 2.56 -31.85 -27.41
C ASP A 423 1.25 -31.12 -27.07
N ARG A 424 1.23 -30.43 -25.92
CA ARG A 424 0.12 -29.59 -25.44
C ARG A 424 0.35 -28.10 -25.69
N LEU A 425 1.50 -27.70 -26.21
CA LEU A 425 1.82 -26.32 -26.57
C LEU A 425 1.49 -26.08 -28.05
N PHE A 426 0.62 -25.12 -28.31
CA PHE A 426 0.33 -24.59 -29.65
C PHE A 426 0.82 -23.14 -29.73
N VAL A 427 1.62 -22.80 -30.74
CA VAL A 427 2.16 -21.44 -30.90
C VAL A 427 1.58 -20.84 -32.18
N TYR A 428 0.82 -19.74 -32.05
CA TYR A 428 0.18 -19.09 -33.18
C TYR A 428 0.77 -17.69 -33.41
N GLY A 429 1.30 -17.47 -34.62
CA GLY A 429 1.80 -16.19 -35.09
C GLY A 429 0.67 -15.22 -35.43
N CYS A 430 0.57 -14.08 -34.74
CA CYS A 430 -0.46 -13.08 -35.02
C CYS A 430 -0.03 -11.67 -34.60
N ASP A 431 -0.15 -10.70 -35.52
CA ASP A 431 -0.08 -9.28 -35.19
C ASP A 431 -1.50 -8.73 -34.96
N PHE A 432 -1.78 -8.33 -33.73
CA PHE A 432 -3.11 -7.86 -33.32
C PHE A 432 -3.51 -6.50 -33.92
N ARG A 433 -2.59 -5.81 -34.62
CA ARG A 433 -2.94 -4.63 -35.45
C ARG A 433 -3.67 -5.03 -36.73
N HIS A 434 -3.62 -6.30 -37.12
CA HIS A 434 -4.22 -6.80 -38.34
C HIS A 434 -5.42 -7.71 -38.06
N LEU A 435 -6.62 -7.11 -38.04
CA LEU A 435 -7.87 -7.77 -37.65
C LEU A 435 -8.24 -9.00 -38.50
N PRO A 436 -8.01 -9.05 -39.83
CA PRO A 436 -8.25 -10.28 -40.60
C PRO A 436 -7.41 -11.46 -40.10
N SER A 437 -6.14 -11.28 -39.74
CA SER A 437 -5.33 -12.36 -39.15
C SER A 437 -5.86 -12.79 -37.77
N VAL A 438 -6.40 -11.85 -36.99
CA VAL A 438 -7.06 -12.17 -35.71
C VAL A 438 -8.32 -13.00 -35.96
N GLN A 439 -9.10 -12.67 -37.00
CA GLN A 439 -10.28 -13.45 -37.38
C GLN A 439 -9.90 -14.87 -37.83
N SER A 440 -8.90 -15.01 -38.70
CA SER A 440 -8.38 -16.32 -39.12
C SER A 440 -7.89 -17.15 -37.93
N MET A 441 -7.21 -16.52 -36.97
CA MET A 441 -6.78 -17.18 -35.73
C MET A 441 -7.98 -17.68 -34.90
N ILE A 442 -9.03 -16.86 -34.74
CA ILE A 442 -10.25 -17.24 -34.03
C ILE A 442 -10.91 -18.45 -34.69
N ASP A 443 -11.02 -18.45 -36.01
CA ASP A 443 -11.65 -19.54 -36.74
C ASP A 443 -10.80 -20.82 -36.69
N HIS A 444 -9.47 -20.68 -36.71
CA HIS A 444 -8.55 -21.79 -36.49
C HIS A 444 -8.68 -22.39 -35.08
N ILE A 445 -8.82 -21.55 -34.04
CA ILE A 445 -9.06 -22.04 -32.66
C ILE A 445 -10.35 -22.85 -32.57
N LYS A 446 -11.44 -22.37 -33.19
CA LYS A 446 -12.73 -23.08 -33.21
C LYS A 446 -12.66 -24.43 -33.92
N GLN A 447 -11.77 -24.57 -34.91
CA GLN A 447 -11.56 -25.83 -35.63
C GLN A 447 -10.66 -26.79 -34.86
N LEU A 448 -9.60 -26.27 -34.23
CA LEU A 448 -8.57 -27.07 -33.57
C LEU A 448 -8.97 -27.55 -32.18
N PHE A 449 -9.55 -26.65 -31.37
CA PHE A 449 -9.88 -26.96 -29.98
C PHE A 449 -11.32 -27.48 -29.88
N PRO A 450 -11.56 -28.60 -29.18
CA PRO A 450 -12.92 -29.12 -28.97
C PRO A 450 -13.71 -28.28 -27.95
N ARG A 451 -12.99 -27.58 -27.05
CA ARG A 451 -13.53 -26.69 -26.01
C ARG A 451 -12.51 -25.62 -25.66
N LEU A 452 -12.96 -24.56 -24.99
CA LEU A 452 -12.07 -23.56 -24.40
C LEU A 452 -12.49 -23.33 -22.95
N ASP A 453 -11.56 -23.47 -22.03
CA ASP A 453 -11.81 -23.36 -20.59
C ASP A 453 -11.26 -22.07 -20.01
N ILE A 454 -10.12 -21.61 -20.51
CA ILE A 454 -9.45 -20.40 -20.02
C ILE A 454 -9.09 -19.49 -21.21
N LEU A 455 -9.52 -18.24 -21.16
CA LEU A 455 -9.08 -17.17 -22.05
C LEU A 455 -8.34 -16.10 -21.23
N ILE A 456 -7.04 -15.93 -21.46
CA ILE A 456 -6.24 -14.88 -20.85
C ILE A 456 -5.91 -13.83 -21.91
N ASN A 457 -6.59 -12.68 -21.84
CA ASN A 457 -6.28 -11.49 -22.63
C ASN A 457 -5.13 -10.73 -21.97
N ASN A 458 -3.89 -11.16 -22.23
CA ASN A 458 -2.66 -10.58 -21.67
C ASN A 458 -1.94 -9.64 -22.65
N ALA A 459 -2.03 -9.86 -23.96
CA ALA A 459 -1.38 -9.02 -24.96
C ALA A 459 -1.78 -7.55 -24.77
N ALA A 460 -0.79 -6.66 -24.70
CA ALA A 460 -1.00 -5.23 -24.61
C ALA A 460 0.14 -4.47 -25.29
N GLN A 461 -0.21 -3.39 -25.98
CA GLN A 461 0.70 -2.32 -26.37
C GLN A 461 0.60 -1.22 -25.32
N THR A 462 1.73 -0.92 -24.70
CA THR A 462 1.87 0.17 -23.72
C THR A 462 2.83 1.25 -24.22
N ILE A 463 3.80 0.84 -25.04
CA ILE A 463 4.75 1.70 -25.73
C ILE A 463 4.87 1.16 -27.14
N ARG A 464 4.77 2.03 -28.14
CA ARG A 464 5.14 1.66 -29.50
C ARG A 464 6.65 1.70 -29.71
N ARG A 465 7.16 0.70 -30.43
CA ARG A 465 8.57 0.60 -30.81
C ARG A 465 8.70 0.76 -32.34
N PRO A 466 9.74 1.44 -32.84
CA PRO A 466 9.95 1.65 -34.27
C PRO A 466 10.45 0.38 -34.98
N CYS A 467 10.44 0.37 -36.31
CA CYS A 467 10.96 -0.74 -37.13
C CYS A 467 12.40 -1.15 -36.76
N ALA A 468 13.30 -0.18 -36.57
CA ALA A 468 14.69 -0.42 -36.15
C ALA A 468 14.84 -1.27 -34.88
N TYR A 469 13.89 -1.20 -33.94
CA TYR A 469 13.93 -2.01 -32.72
C TYR A 469 13.77 -3.51 -33.01
N PHE A 470 12.91 -3.86 -33.98
CA PHE A 470 12.54 -5.25 -34.25
C PHE A 470 13.53 -5.97 -35.17
N ARG A 471 14.51 -5.26 -35.74
CA ARG A 471 15.47 -5.81 -36.70
C ARG A 471 16.12 -7.12 -36.23
N GLU A 472 16.74 -7.11 -35.05
CA GLU A 472 17.41 -8.31 -34.53
C GLU A 472 16.43 -9.45 -34.21
N LEU A 473 15.20 -9.11 -33.80
CA LEU A 473 14.16 -10.10 -33.55
C LEU A 473 13.72 -10.76 -34.86
N ILE A 474 13.61 -10.01 -35.96
CA ILE A 474 13.31 -10.57 -37.27
C ILE A 474 14.46 -11.46 -37.73
N GLU A 475 15.70 -10.96 -37.73
CA GLU A 475 16.88 -11.75 -38.13
C GLU A 475 16.95 -13.09 -37.36
N LYS A 476 16.66 -13.05 -36.05
CA LYS A 476 16.58 -14.25 -35.20
C LYS A 476 15.38 -15.14 -35.53
N GLU A 477 14.21 -14.57 -35.76
CA GLU A 477 12.99 -15.30 -36.13
C GLU A 477 13.18 -16.05 -37.46
N GLU A 478 13.80 -15.41 -38.46
CA GLU A 478 14.13 -16.02 -39.75
C GLU A 478 15.12 -17.17 -39.60
N TYR A 479 16.19 -16.95 -38.83
CA TYR A 479 17.19 -17.98 -38.55
C TYR A 479 16.56 -19.21 -37.87
N LEU A 480 15.72 -18.99 -36.84
CA LEU A 480 15.05 -20.08 -36.13
C LEU A 480 14.01 -20.79 -37.00
N SER A 481 13.32 -20.07 -37.88
CA SER A 481 12.41 -20.66 -38.87
C SER A 481 13.15 -21.65 -39.77
N LEU A 482 14.36 -21.31 -40.22
CA LEU A 482 15.20 -22.21 -41.03
C LEU A 482 15.74 -23.38 -40.20
N ALA A 483 16.19 -23.11 -38.98
CA ALA A 483 16.77 -24.14 -38.10
C ALA A 483 15.73 -25.19 -37.67
N TYR A 484 14.53 -24.76 -37.30
CA TYR A 484 13.45 -25.66 -36.88
C TYR A 484 12.64 -26.23 -38.04
N GLY A 485 12.52 -25.52 -39.16
CA GLY A 485 11.89 -26.03 -40.37
C GLY A 485 12.59 -27.28 -40.94
N LEU A 486 13.87 -27.48 -40.62
CA LEU A 486 14.63 -28.69 -40.95
C LEU A 486 14.44 -29.85 -39.95
N VAL A 487 13.75 -29.62 -38.82
CA VAL A 487 13.57 -30.59 -37.74
C VAL A 487 12.07 -30.90 -37.58
N ASP A 488 11.63 -32.03 -38.15
CA ASP A 488 10.24 -32.54 -38.16
C ASP A 488 9.53 -32.66 -36.79
N HIS A 489 10.30 -32.55 -35.70
CA HIS A 489 9.84 -32.83 -34.35
C HIS A 489 9.18 -31.64 -33.64
N ILE A 490 9.38 -30.42 -34.12
CA ILE A 490 8.81 -29.18 -33.55
C ILE A 490 7.57 -28.70 -34.31
N THR A 491 7.29 -29.32 -35.46
CA THR A 491 6.16 -29.00 -36.33
C THR A 491 4.80 -29.42 -35.77
N GLN A 492 4.69 -30.19 -34.68
CA GLN A 492 3.37 -30.55 -34.11
C GLN A 492 2.58 -29.34 -33.59
N SER A 493 3.26 -28.27 -33.14
CA SER A 493 2.64 -26.99 -32.78
C SER A 493 2.26 -26.12 -34.00
N LEU A 494 2.64 -26.54 -35.21
CA LEU A 494 2.54 -25.80 -36.48
C LEU A 494 1.83 -26.60 -37.61
N LYS A 495 1.46 -27.86 -37.36
CA LYS A 495 1.18 -28.88 -38.40
C LYS A 495 -0.18 -28.78 -39.11
N PHE A 496 -0.88 -27.66 -39.04
CA PHE A 496 -2.24 -27.57 -39.59
C PHE A 496 -2.50 -26.39 -40.53
N ILE A 497 -1.49 -25.59 -40.90
CA ILE A 497 -1.63 -24.55 -41.92
C ILE A 497 -1.39 -25.09 -43.35
N GLU A 498 -0.68 -26.22 -43.52
CA GLU A 498 -0.35 -26.76 -44.86
C GLU A 498 -1.50 -27.49 -45.58
N ASN A 499 -2.60 -27.85 -44.91
CA ASN A 499 -3.68 -28.64 -45.54
C ASN A 499 -4.80 -27.77 -46.15
N GLY A 500 -4.41 -26.80 -46.99
CA GLY A 500 -5.31 -26.05 -47.85
C GLY A 500 -4.71 -25.88 -49.24
N ASP A 501 -4.97 -26.85 -50.11
CA ASP A 501 -4.86 -26.82 -51.59
C ASP A 501 -3.72 -25.99 -52.22
N ASN A 502 -2.59 -26.63 -52.54
CA ASN A 502 -2.26 -27.03 -53.92
C ASN A 502 -0.79 -27.45 -54.11
N ASP A 503 -0.69 -28.44 -54.99
CA ASP A 503 0.42 -28.92 -55.80
C ASP A 503 1.83 -28.31 -55.69
N SER A 504 2.76 -29.26 -55.64
CA SER A 504 4.15 -29.20 -56.09
C SER A 504 4.54 -27.96 -56.93
N SER A 505 5.18 -26.98 -56.29
CA SER A 505 6.07 -26.04 -56.96
C SER A 505 7.26 -25.71 -56.06
N GLU A 506 8.45 -25.71 -56.67
CA GLU A 506 9.74 -25.49 -56.03
C GLU A 506 9.73 -24.26 -55.12
N ILE A 507 10.23 -24.42 -53.88
CA ILE A 507 10.47 -23.33 -52.94
C ILE A 507 11.50 -22.39 -53.57
N SER A 508 11.04 -21.30 -54.18
CA SER A 508 11.92 -20.22 -54.60
C SER A 508 12.55 -19.59 -53.37
N THR A 509 13.88 -19.64 -53.28
CA THR A 509 14.67 -18.97 -52.26
C THR A 509 14.26 -17.50 -52.12
N PRO A 510 13.90 -17.00 -50.92
CA PRO A 510 13.47 -15.63 -50.75
C PRO A 510 14.65 -14.67 -50.95
N ASN A 511 14.43 -13.63 -51.75
CA ASN A 511 15.39 -12.58 -52.03
C ASN A 511 15.71 -11.75 -50.77
N ARG A 512 16.90 -12.01 -50.22
CA ARG A 512 17.82 -11.31 -49.28
C ARG A 512 17.69 -9.81 -48.92
N THR A 513 16.52 -9.17 -48.95
CA THR A 513 16.41 -7.75 -48.54
C THR A 513 15.14 -7.53 -47.73
N VAL A 514 15.28 -6.91 -46.56
CA VAL A 514 14.15 -6.36 -45.77
C VAL A 514 13.38 -5.42 -46.70
N GLN A 515 12.25 -5.87 -47.24
CA GLN A 515 11.38 -5.07 -48.10
C GLN A 515 10.12 -4.69 -47.33
N THR A 516 9.64 -3.46 -47.53
CA THR A 516 8.36 -2.99 -47.01
C THR A 516 7.20 -3.59 -47.81
N TYR A 517 6.23 -4.20 -47.15
CA TYR A 517 5.12 -4.93 -47.81
C TYR A 517 3.81 -4.11 -47.84
N ASN A 518 3.05 -4.23 -48.95
CA ASN A 518 1.74 -3.58 -49.18
C ASN A 518 0.53 -4.56 -49.17
N GLU A 519 0.75 -5.87 -48.98
CA GLU A 519 -0.31 -6.90 -49.00
C GLU A 519 -0.43 -7.67 -47.67
N ILE A 520 -1.59 -8.31 -47.48
CA ILE A 520 -1.98 -9.01 -46.23
C ILE A 520 -1.35 -10.41 -46.18
N PRO A 521 -0.64 -10.79 -45.10
CA PRO A 521 0.06 -12.06 -45.08
C PRO A 521 -0.73 -13.26 -44.52
N THR A 522 -0.44 -14.46 -45.03
CA THR A 522 -1.12 -15.75 -44.72
C THR A 522 -0.27 -16.73 -43.93
N THR A 523 1.04 -16.47 -43.72
CA THR A 523 1.99 -17.38 -43.05
C THR A 523 2.54 -16.85 -41.72
N ILE A 524 3.07 -17.77 -40.91
CA ILE A 524 3.64 -17.53 -39.58
C ILE A 524 4.87 -16.60 -39.62
N MET A 525 5.73 -16.74 -40.63
CA MET A 525 6.92 -15.90 -40.79
C MET A 525 6.54 -14.45 -41.11
N GLU A 526 5.49 -14.25 -41.90
CA GLU A 526 5.06 -12.92 -42.32
C GLU A 526 4.44 -12.08 -41.19
N CYS A 527 3.91 -12.69 -40.12
CA CYS A 527 3.38 -11.92 -38.98
C CYS A 527 4.49 -11.13 -38.26
N SER A 528 5.72 -11.63 -38.25
CA SER A 528 6.88 -10.92 -37.69
C SER A 528 7.29 -9.73 -38.55
N LEU A 529 7.19 -9.87 -39.88
CA LEU A 529 7.50 -8.84 -40.87
C LEU A 529 6.50 -7.66 -40.82
N MET A 530 5.28 -7.87 -40.31
CA MET A 530 4.32 -6.77 -40.09
C MET A 530 4.84 -5.70 -39.12
N THR A 531 5.85 -6.01 -38.30
CA THR A 531 6.53 -5.01 -37.46
C THR A 531 7.36 -4.00 -38.26
N GLN A 532 7.59 -4.26 -39.55
CA GLN A 532 8.32 -3.39 -40.49
C GLN A 532 7.42 -2.47 -41.31
N ILE A 533 6.10 -2.47 -41.07
CA ILE A 533 5.18 -1.54 -41.72
C ILE A 533 5.45 -0.13 -41.20
N GLN A 534 5.81 0.78 -42.11
CA GLN A 534 6.09 2.17 -41.79
C GLN A 534 4.78 2.95 -41.65
N LEU A 535 4.46 3.36 -40.42
CA LEU A 535 3.24 4.14 -40.13
C LEU A 535 3.56 5.54 -39.59
N LEU A 536 4.71 5.69 -38.93
CA LEU A 536 5.16 6.94 -38.33
C LEU A 536 6.56 7.30 -38.84
N ASP A 537 6.96 8.56 -38.69
CA ASP A 537 8.24 9.04 -39.21
C ASP A 537 9.44 8.27 -38.63
N HIS A 538 9.39 7.88 -37.36
CA HIS A 538 10.43 7.07 -36.72
C HIS A 538 10.50 5.61 -37.21
N ASP A 539 9.54 5.16 -38.03
CA ASP A 539 9.60 3.84 -38.66
C ASP A 539 10.44 3.85 -39.95
N LYS A 540 10.70 5.03 -40.52
CA LYS A 540 11.52 5.18 -41.74
C LYS A 540 12.98 4.78 -41.51
N GLU A 541 13.45 4.83 -40.27
CA GLU A 541 14.77 4.36 -39.90
C GLU A 541 14.77 2.82 -39.75
N GLU A 542 15.43 2.13 -40.68
CA GLU A 542 15.60 0.67 -40.63
C GLU A 542 16.66 0.22 -39.59
N ARG A 543 17.55 1.12 -39.19
CA ARG A 543 18.64 0.83 -38.25
C ARG A 543 18.98 2.05 -37.41
N ASN A 544 19.07 1.87 -36.10
CA ASN A 544 19.52 2.91 -35.18
C ASN A 544 20.30 2.30 -34.00
N ASP A 545 21.57 1.98 -34.23
CA ASP A 545 22.45 1.32 -33.24
C ASP A 545 22.71 2.18 -31.99
N LYS A 546 22.48 3.50 -32.07
CA LYS A 546 22.60 4.38 -30.91
C LYS A 546 21.47 4.11 -29.90
N LEU A 547 20.25 3.96 -30.40
CA LEU A 547 19.06 3.70 -29.59
C LEU A 547 18.85 2.21 -29.30
N PHE A 548 19.25 1.34 -30.23
CA PHE A 548 19.10 -0.11 -30.19
C PHE A 548 20.45 -0.78 -30.49
N PRO A 549 21.40 -0.77 -29.53
CA PRO A 549 22.75 -1.25 -29.77
C PRO A 549 22.76 -2.76 -30.07
N PRO A 550 23.44 -3.19 -31.14
CA PRO A 550 23.37 -4.56 -31.59
C PRO A 550 23.98 -5.55 -30.59
N GLY A 551 23.36 -6.71 -30.43
CA GLY A 551 23.76 -7.76 -29.50
C GLY A 551 23.57 -7.43 -28.02
N CYS A 552 23.00 -6.27 -27.69
CA CYS A 552 22.71 -5.87 -26.33
C CYS A 552 21.24 -6.11 -26.01
N THR A 553 20.96 -6.93 -24.99
CA THR A 553 19.60 -7.27 -24.59
C THR A 553 19.27 -6.83 -23.16
N ASP A 554 17.99 -6.63 -22.87
CA ASP A 554 17.48 -6.49 -21.51
C ASP A 554 17.52 -7.81 -20.73
N LEU A 555 17.09 -7.77 -19.46
CA LEU A 555 17.00 -8.92 -18.56
C LEU A 555 16.09 -10.05 -19.07
N HIS A 556 15.27 -9.78 -20.09
CA HIS A 556 14.37 -10.74 -20.71
C HIS A 556 14.85 -11.19 -22.10
N GLY A 557 16.07 -10.83 -22.50
CA GLY A 557 16.63 -11.19 -23.80
C GLY A 557 15.99 -10.47 -24.98
N GLU A 558 15.32 -9.33 -24.75
CA GLU A 558 14.82 -8.45 -25.80
C GLU A 558 15.85 -7.37 -26.16
N PRO A 559 15.84 -6.81 -27.38
CA PRO A 559 16.74 -5.72 -27.74
C PRO A 559 16.68 -4.56 -26.72
N LEU A 560 17.84 -4.04 -26.35
CA LEU A 560 17.92 -2.93 -25.41
C LEU A 560 17.34 -1.66 -26.05
N ASP A 561 16.50 -0.94 -25.30
CA ASP A 561 15.85 0.30 -25.76
C ASP A 561 16.37 1.50 -24.95
N ASN A 562 17.27 2.25 -25.59
CA ASN A 562 17.94 3.42 -25.00
C ASN A 562 17.24 4.74 -25.32
N ARG A 563 16.01 4.73 -25.87
CA ARG A 563 15.24 5.96 -26.14
C ARG A 563 15.02 6.75 -24.86
N GLU A 564 15.43 8.01 -24.84
CA GLU A 564 15.28 8.88 -23.64
C GLU A 564 13.83 9.20 -23.27
N GLN A 565 12.94 9.14 -24.26
CA GLN A 565 11.50 9.32 -24.14
C GLN A 565 10.79 8.20 -24.88
N THR A 566 9.69 7.74 -24.28
CA THR A 566 8.76 6.79 -24.87
C THR A 566 7.36 7.37 -24.73
N THR A 567 6.41 6.80 -25.47
CA THR A 567 5.00 7.21 -25.42
C THR A 567 4.34 7.03 -24.05
N TRP A 568 5.01 6.32 -23.13
CA TRP A 568 4.66 6.26 -21.71
C TRP A 568 4.71 7.63 -21.01
N ARG A 569 5.56 8.55 -21.48
CA ARG A 569 5.72 9.91 -20.91
C ARG A 569 5.11 11.01 -21.77
N GLU A 570 4.54 10.67 -22.91
CA GLU A 570 3.91 11.65 -23.80
C GLU A 570 2.57 12.12 -23.25
N THR A 571 2.29 13.40 -23.43
CA THR A 571 0.98 14.02 -23.24
C THR A 571 0.07 13.76 -24.44
N ILE A 572 -1.22 14.11 -24.31
CA ILE A 572 -2.21 13.93 -25.38
C ILE A 572 -1.84 14.63 -26.70
N ASN A 573 -1.09 15.74 -26.63
CA ASN A 573 -0.67 16.49 -27.83
C ASN A 573 0.58 15.90 -28.49
N GLU A 574 1.31 15.04 -27.79
CA GLU A 574 2.53 14.41 -28.26
C GLU A 574 2.25 13.00 -28.80
N THR A 575 1.28 12.29 -28.21
CA THR A 575 0.89 10.95 -28.67
C THR A 575 0.27 11.00 -30.07
N SER A 576 0.84 10.21 -30.99
CA SER A 576 0.28 10.04 -32.33
C SER A 576 -1.11 9.39 -32.33
N PRO A 577 -2.08 9.90 -33.10
CA PRO A 577 -3.37 9.24 -33.31
C PRO A 577 -3.26 7.81 -33.85
N ILE A 578 -2.21 7.51 -34.63
CA ILE A 578 -1.97 6.17 -35.18
C ILE A 578 -1.61 5.19 -34.06
N GLU A 579 -0.70 5.58 -33.16
CA GLU A 579 -0.35 4.74 -32.00
C GLU A 579 -1.54 4.55 -31.07
N MET A 580 -2.35 5.60 -30.86
CA MET A 580 -3.60 5.49 -30.12
C MET A 580 -4.53 4.43 -30.74
N MET A 581 -4.68 4.42 -32.07
CA MET A 581 -5.48 3.40 -32.76
C MET A 581 -4.89 1.99 -32.61
N GLU A 582 -3.57 1.82 -32.76
CA GLU A 582 -2.91 0.52 -32.52
C GLU A 582 -3.18 0.01 -31.10
N VAL A 583 -3.10 0.90 -30.10
CA VAL A 583 -3.36 0.56 -28.69
C VAL A 583 -4.82 0.17 -28.49
N GLN A 584 -5.78 0.86 -29.10
CA GLN A 584 -7.19 0.46 -29.05
C GLN A 584 -7.43 -0.90 -29.71
N LEU A 585 -6.80 -1.15 -30.87
CA LEU A 585 -6.91 -2.43 -31.57
C LEU A 585 -6.39 -3.58 -30.69
N VAL A 586 -5.15 -3.47 -30.22
CA VAL A 586 -4.48 -4.54 -29.46
C VAL A 586 -5.10 -4.73 -28.08
N ASN A 587 -5.39 -3.66 -27.35
CA ASN A 587 -5.75 -3.75 -25.92
C ASN A 587 -7.26 -3.86 -25.69
N VAL A 588 -8.11 -3.53 -26.68
CA VAL A 588 -9.57 -3.48 -26.52
C VAL A 588 -10.28 -4.26 -27.61
N THR A 589 -10.05 -3.93 -28.88
CA THR A 589 -10.78 -4.54 -30.01
C THR A 589 -10.52 -6.03 -30.12
N VAL A 590 -9.26 -6.47 -30.03
CA VAL A 590 -8.93 -7.90 -30.09
C VAL A 590 -9.49 -8.68 -28.89
N PRO A 591 -9.33 -8.23 -27.62
CA PRO A 591 -10.04 -8.84 -26.50
C PRO A 591 -11.55 -8.94 -26.70
N PHE A 592 -12.19 -7.89 -27.26
CA PHE A 592 -13.62 -7.94 -27.60
C PHE A 592 -13.94 -9.01 -28.64
N MET A 593 -13.15 -9.11 -29.72
CA MET A 593 -13.33 -10.15 -30.76
C MET A 593 -13.17 -11.56 -30.17
N LEU A 594 -12.14 -11.79 -29.36
CA LEU A 594 -11.87 -13.08 -28.72
C LEU A 594 -13.03 -13.47 -27.78
N ILE A 595 -13.46 -12.56 -26.90
CA ILE A 595 -14.56 -12.82 -25.97
C ILE A 595 -15.88 -13.08 -26.70
N SER A 596 -16.24 -12.20 -27.63
CA SER A 596 -17.53 -12.28 -28.34
C SER A 596 -17.65 -13.56 -29.19
N GLN A 597 -16.56 -14.01 -29.81
CA GLN A 597 -16.60 -15.13 -30.75
C GLN A 597 -16.19 -16.48 -30.15
N LEU A 598 -15.38 -16.52 -29.09
CA LEU A 598 -14.97 -17.77 -28.45
C LEU A 598 -15.85 -18.15 -27.25
N SER A 599 -16.51 -17.18 -26.60
CA SER A 599 -17.41 -17.49 -25.47
C SER A 599 -18.60 -18.40 -25.79
N PRO A 600 -19.18 -18.44 -27.02
CA PRO A 600 -20.18 -19.45 -27.37
C PRO A 600 -19.63 -20.88 -27.26
N MET A 601 -18.39 -21.11 -27.69
CA MET A 601 -17.71 -22.40 -27.56
C MET A 601 -17.39 -22.75 -26.10
N MET A 602 -17.17 -21.75 -25.25
CA MET A 602 -17.05 -21.94 -23.79
C MET A 602 -18.40 -22.30 -23.12
N SER A 603 -19.52 -21.79 -23.66
CA SER A 603 -20.86 -21.93 -23.08
C SER A 603 -21.62 -23.17 -23.58
N ASN A 604 -21.42 -23.56 -24.84
CA ASN A 604 -22.18 -24.64 -25.52
C ASN A 604 -21.66 -26.04 -25.20
N TYR A 605 -20.73 -26.19 -24.26
CA TYR A 605 -20.20 -27.47 -23.86
C TYR A 605 -21.27 -28.29 -23.11
N ILE A 606 -21.58 -29.48 -23.62
CA ILE A 606 -22.53 -30.43 -23.01
C ILE A 606 -21.82 -31.13 -21.86
N LYS A 607 -22.29 -30.88 -20.63
CA LYS A 607 -21.78 -31.52 -19.41
C LYS A 607 -21.94 -33.04 -19.49
N THR A 608 -20.85 -33.78 -19.31
CA THR A 608 -20.88 -35.24 -19.17
C THR A 608 -20.87 -35.65 -17.70
N ASP A 609 -21.32 -36.87 -17.37
CA ASP A 609 -21.37 -37.36 -15.98
C ASP A 609 -19.99 -37.48 -15.31
N CYS A 610 -18.90 -37.38 -16.07
CA CYS A 610 -17.52 -37.33 -15.58
C CYS A 610 -16.95 -35.90 -15.42
N ASP A 611 -17.73 -34.85 -15.71
CA ASP A 611 -17.35 -33.44 -15.52
C ASP A 611 -17.67 -32.93 -14.12
N ASP A 612 -16.96 -33.44 -13.11
CA ASP A 612 -16.91 -32.82 -11.78
C ASP A 612 -16.14 -31.50 -11.89
N ASN A 613 -16.82 -30.37 -11.68
CA ASN A 613 -16.33 -28.98 -11.73
C ASN A 613 -16.08 -28.40 -13.13
N ASP A 614 -17.15 -28.03 -13.83
CA ASP A 614 -17.11 -27.41 -15.15
C ASP A 614 -17.00 -25.87 -15.08
N TRP A 615 -15.85 -25.37 -14.63
CA TRP A 615 -15.50 -23.95 -14.56
C TRP A 615 -14.92 -23.44 -15.89
N LYS A 616 -15.19 -22.17 -16.22
CA LYS A 616 -14.57 -21.47 -17.34
C LYS A 616 -14.18 -20.06 -16.93
N PHE A 617 -13.05 -19.56 -17.43
CA PHE A 617 -12.51 -18.26 -17.05
C PHE A 617 -12.16 -17.40 -18.25
N ILE A 618 -12.53 -16.13 -18.18
CA ILE A 618 -12.03 -15.06 -19.03
C ILE A 618 -11.31 -14.07 -18.12
N VAL A 619 -10.00 -13.94 -18.28
CA VAL A 619 -9.17 -13.02 -17.49
C VAL A 619 -8.62 -11.93 -18.39
N ASN A 620 -9.04 -10.70 -18.13
CA ASN A 620 -8.55 -9.51 -18.82
C ASN A 620 -7.42 -8.88 -18.00
N VAL A 621 -6.19 -8.93 -18.50
CA VAL A 621 -5.02 -8.34 -17.81
C VAL A 621 -5.07 -6.82 -17.99
N SER A 622 -5.48 -6.16 -16.92
CA SER A 622 -5.64 -4.71 -16.83
C SER A 622 -4.52 -4.10 -15.97
N ALA A 623 -4.69 -2.83 -15.64
CA ALA A 623 -3.77 -2.09 -14.80
C ALA A 623 -4.50 -0.99 -14.02
N GLN A 624 -3.86 -0.49 -12.97
CA GLN A 624 -4.38 0.58 -12.13
C GLN A 624 -4.74 1.85 -12.93
N GLU A 625 -4.01 2.10 -14.01
CA GLU A 625 -4.16 3.17 -15.00
C GLU A 625 -5.56 3.24 -15.61
N GLY A 626 -6.26 2.11 -15.66
CA GLY A 626 -7.65 2.05 -16.14
C GLY A 626 -8.70 2.35 -15.07
N SER A 627 -8.31 2.83 -13.89
CA SER A 627 -9.23 3.11 -12.77
C SER A 627 -9.55 4.60 -12.66
N PHE A 628 -10.85 4.92 -12.61
CA PHE A 628 -11.34 6.28 -12.36
C PHE A 628 -11.20 6.73 -10.89
N ASN A 629 -10.96 5.79 -9.96
CA ASN A 629 -10.92 6.09 -8.52
C ASN A 629 -9.55 6.62 -8.05
N LYS A 630 -8.54 6.65 -8.92
CA LYS A 630 -7.21 7.18 -8.59
C LYS A 630 -6.96 8.47 -9.37
N GLY A 631 -6.52 9.50 -8.65
CA GLY A 631 -6.19 10.81 -9.23
C GLY A 631 -4.94 10.73 -10.09
N TYR A 632 -5.09 10.48 -11.39
CA TYR A 632 -4.02 10.60 -12.36
C TYR A 632 -3.88 12.06 -12.79
N ASN A 633 -2.94 12.78 -12.18
CA ASN A 633 -2.81 14.25 -12.34
C ASN A 633 -1.71 14.69 -13.31
N GLN A 634 -1.09 13.78 -14.07
CA GLN A 634 0.07 14.11 -14.92
C GLN A 634 -0.22 14.16 -16.43
N GLY A 635 -1.38 13.64 -16.88
CA GLY A 635 -1.79 13.75 -18.29
C GLY A 635 -0.93 12.99 -19.30
N HIS A 636 -0.15 11.99 -18.86
CA HIS A 636 0.71 11.17 -19.70
C HIS A 636 0.05 9.83 -20.10
N HIS A 637 0.55 9.21 -21.19
CA HIS A 637 0.14 7.87 -21.69
C HIS A 637 -1.38 7.66 -21.77
N THR A 638 -2.10 8.73 -22.13
CA THR A 638 -3.57 8.79 -22.14
C THR A 638 -4.21 7.68 -22.96
N HIS A 639 -3.61 7.32 -24.10
CA HIS A 639 -4.07 6.25 -24.97
C HIS A 639 -4.13 4.88 -24.25
N THR A 640 -3.13 4.58 -23.41
CA THR A 640 -3.08 3.34 -22.60
C THR A 640 -4.10 3.39 -21.46
N ASN A 641 -4.21 4.52 -20.77
CA ASN A 641 -5.22 4.73 -19.71
C ASN A 641 -6.64 4.50 -20.25
N MET A 642 -6.96 5.12 -21.38
CA MET A 642 -8.24 4.97 -22.08
C MET A 642 -8.51 3.51 -22.44
N ALA A 643 -7.53 2.80 -23.01
CA ALA A 643 -7.69 1.40 -23.39
C ALA A 643 -7.91 0.49 -22.18
N LYS A 644 -7.16 0.67 -21.09
CA LYS A 644 -7.34 -0.11 -19.84
C LYS A 644 -8.69 0.18 -19.18
N SER A 645 -9.14 1.43 -19.17
CA SER A 645 -10.49 1.81 -18.72
C SER A 645 -11.59 1.15 -19.56
N SER A 646 -11.42 1.13 -20.88
CA SER A 646 -12.37 0.48 -21.79
C SER A 646 -12.42 -1.05 -21.58
N LEU A 647 -11.27 -1.69 -21.40
CA LEU A 647 -11.16 -3.11 -21.05
C LEU A 647 -11.82 -3.42 -19.69
N ASN A 648 -11.63 -2.57 -18.69
CA ASN A 648 -12.29 -2.67 -17.38
C ASN A 648 -13.81 -2.55 -17.51
N MET A 649 -14.30 -1.58 -18.30
CA MET A 649 -15.73 -1.39 -18.52
C MET A 649 -16.35 -2.57 -19.25
N MET A 650 -15.67 -3.13 -20.27
CA MET A 650 -16.12 -4.34 -20.96
C MET A 650 -16.22 -5.52 -19.98
N THR A 651 -15.19 -5.73 -19.17
CA THR A 651 -15.17 -6.78 -18.13
C THR A 651 -16.36 -6.65 -17.20
N TYR A 652 -16.57 -5.44 -16.65
CA TYR A 652 -17.66 -5.16 -15.73
C TYR A 652 -19.03 -5.40 -16.37
N SER A 653 -19.22 -4.92 -17.60
CA SER A 653 -20.50 -4.98 -18.32
C SER A 653 -20.98 -6.41 -18.60
N ILE A 654 -20.06 -7.34 -18.86
CA ILE A 654 -20.43 -8.70 -19.28
C ILE A 654 -20.45 -9.71 -18.13
N ALA A 655 -19.74 -9.44 -17.02
CA ALA A 655 -19.44 -10.46 -16.02
C ALA A 655 -20.68 -11.13 -15.41
N GLU A 656 -21.72 -10.37 -15.03
CA GLU A 656 -22.94 -10.96 -14.45
C GLU A 656 -23.67 -11.84 -15.47
N SER A 657 -23.77 -11.39 -16.72
CA SER A 657 -24.45 -12.15 -17.78
C SER A 657 -23.70 -13.42 -18.18
N TYR A 658 -22.36 -13.41 -18.10
CA TYR A 658 -21.51 -14.57 -18.41
C TYR A 658 -21.46 -15.57 -17.26
N LEU A 659 -21.58 -15.11 -16.01
CA LEU A 659 -21.70 -16.00 -14.86
C LEU A 659 -22.93 -16.91 -14.97
N LYS A 660 -24.06 -16.38 -15.49
CA LYS A 660 -25.26 -17.17 -15.78
C LYS A 660 -25.03 -18.29 -16.81
N LYS A 661 -23.95 -18.19 -17.60
CA LYS A 661 -23.47 -19.21 -18.54
C LYS A 661 -22.36 -20.10 -17.98
N GLY A 662 -22.04 -19.96 -16.68
CA GLY A 662 -20.95 -20.70 -16.03
C GLY A 662 -19.54 -20.19 -16.38
N ILE A 663 -19.42 -18.95 -16.89
CA ILE A 663 -18.15 -18.33 -17.26
C ILE A 663 -17.82 -17.20 -16.28
N TYR A 664 -16.71 -17.33 -15.56
CA TYR A 664 -16.18 -16.28 -14.70
C TYR A 664 -15.40 -15.27 -15.54
N VAL A 665 -15.79 -14.01 -15.49
CA VAL A 665 -15.09 -12.91 -16.18
C VAL A 665 -14.48 -11.98 -15.14
N CYS A 666 -13.17 -11.77 -15.21
CA CYS A 666 -12.44 -10.91 -14.27
C CYS A 666 -11.42 -10.01 -14.96
N GLY A 667 -11.22 -8.83 -14.39
CA GLY A 667 -10.14 -7.91 -14.74
C GLY A 667 -9.07 -8.00 -13.67
N VAL A 668 -7.80 -8.10 -14.03
CA VAL A 668 -6.69 -8.25 -13.05
C VAL A 668 -5.70 -7.11 -13.21
N ASP A 669 -5.44 -6.38 -12.13
CA ASP A 669 -4.31 -5.46 -12.05
C ASP A 669 -3.04 -6.23 -11.63
N THR A 670 -2.06 -6.27 -12.51
CA THR A 670 -0.77 -6.93 -12.23
C THR A 670 0.12 -6.10 -11.33
N GLY A 671 -0.16 -4.81 -11.15
CA GLY A 671 0.75 -3.85 -10.53
C GLY A 671 1.99 -3.60 -11.38
N TRP A 672 2.90 -2.80 -10.84
CA TRP A 672 4.09 -2.36 -11.57
C TRP A 672 5.16 -3.47 -11.57
N CYS A 673 5.16 -4.27 -12.64
CA CYS A 673 6.07 -5.41 -12.84
C CYS A 673 7.22 -5.14 -13.82
N THR A 674 7.15 -4.06 -14.61
CA THR A 674 8.18 -3.76 -15.63
C THR A 674 8.37 -2.26 -15.78
N LYS A 675 9.62 -1.82 -15.91
CA LYS A 675 9.99 -0.45 -16.26
C LYS A 675 9.55 -0.10 -17.70
N MET A 676 8.73 0.93 -17.84
CA MET A 676 8.17 1.41 -19.14
C MET A 676 8.96 2.61 -19.71
N THR A 677 10.18 2.83 -19.22
CA THR A 677 11.06 3.94 -19.59
C THR A 677 12.41 3.41 -20.04
N SER A 678 13.24 4.28 -20.64
CA SER A 678 14.63 3.96 -21.00
C SER A 678 15.35 3.19 -19.88
N GLN A 679 16.09 2.15 -20.21
CA GLN A 679 16.90 1.42 -19.22
C GLN A 679 18.07 2.27 -18.69
N VAL A 680 18.44 3.34 -19.40
CA VAL A 680 19.59 4.21 -19.11
C VAL A 680 19.31 5.27 -18.03
N LYS A 681 18.05 5.66 -17.82
CA LYS A 681 17.71 6.70 -16.82
C LYS A 681 17.58 6.14 -15.41
N ASP A 682 18.18 6.88 -14.47
CA ASP A 682 17.95 6.75 -13.03
C ASP A 682 16.45 6.88 -12.72
N GLY A 683 15.94 5.89 -12.02
CA GLY A 683 14.54 5.79 -11.60
C GLY A 683 14.33 4.49 -10.83
N PRO A 684 13.33 4.43 -9.94
CA PRO A 684 13.12 3.25 -9.13
C PRO A 684 12.79 2.05 -10.02
N GLU A 685 13.38 0.91 -9.67
CA GLU A 685 13.04 -0.37 -10.30
C GLU A 685 11.62 -0.79 -9.91
N SER A 686 11.00 -1.61 -10.76
CA SER A 686 9.64 -2.09 -10.50
C SER A 686 9.60 -2.87 -9.17
N PRO A 687 8.65 -2.55 -8.27
CA PRO A 687 8.57 -3.20 -6.96
C PRO A 687 8.17 -4.67 -7.02
N LEU A 688 7.62 -5.09 -8.16
CA LEU A 688 7.17 -6.45 -8.45
C LEU A 688 7.92 -6.96 -9.68
N ASN A 689 7.90 -8.28 -9.84
CA ASN A 689 8.44 -8.97 -11.02
C ASN A 689 7.34 -9.69 -11.82
N GLU A 690 7.73 -10.36 -12.89
CA GLU A 690 6.80 -11.05 -13.79
C GLU A 690 6.16 -12.28 -13.13
N PHE A 691 6.83 -12.90 -12.15
CA PHE A 691 6.25 -13.99 -11.36
C PHE A 691 5.10 -13.46 -10.48
N ASP A 692 5.28 -12.31 -9.83
CA ASP A 692 4.22 -11.63 -9.09
C ASP A 692 3.03 -11.29 -10.01
N GLY A 693 3.32 -10.74 -11.19
CA GLY A 693 2.31 -10.43 -12.21
C GLY A 693 1.53 -11.66 -12.67
N ALA A 694 2.23 -12.75 -13.01
CA ALA A 694 1.60 -14.01 -13.41
C ALA A 694 0.81 -14.66 -12.25
N ALA A 695 1.32 -14.60 -11.02
CA ALA A 695 0.59 -15.06 -9.83
C ALA A 695 -0.76 -14.36 -9.71
N ARG A 696 -0.78 -13.03 -9.89
CA ARG A 696 -1.99 -12.20 -9.82
C ARG A 696 -3.01 -12.57 -10.88
N VAL A 697 -2.57 -12.80 -12.13
CA VAL A 697 -3.46 -13.19 -13.24
C VAL A 697 -4.07 -14.56 -13.02
N LEU A 698 -3.29 -15.50 -12.46
CA LEU A 698 -3.73 -16.86 -12.18
C LEU A 698 -4.55 -17.01 -10.89
N ASP A 699 -4.43 -16.07 -9.96
CA ASP A 699 -5.05 -16.13 -8.62
C ASP A 699 -6.59 -16.29 -8.62
N PRO A 700 -7.38 -15.59 -9.48
CA PRO A 700 -8.82 -15.81 -9.53
C PRO A 700 -9.19 -17.25 -9.92
N ILE A 701 -8.39 -17.86 -10.80
CA ILE A 701 -8.59 -19.25 -11.23
C ILE A 701 -8.23 -20.18 -10.07
N ALA A 702 -7.03 -20.04 -9.50
CA ALA A 702 -6.56 -20.89 -8.41
C ALA A 702 -7.47 -20.83 -7.18
N SER A 703 -7.98 -19.64 -6.87
CA SER A 703 -8.92 -19.45 -5.77
C SER A 703 -10.17 -20.29 -5.95
N ILE A 704 -10.76 -20.36 -7.15
CA ILE A 704 -11.93 -21.21 -7.38
C ILE A 704 -11.58 -22.69 -7.41
N LEU A 705 -10.49 -23.08 -8.09
CA LEU A 705 -10.14 -24.49 -8.23
C LEU A 705 -9.78 -25.17 -6.91
N LEU A 706 -9.23 -24.42 -5.97
CA LEU A 706 -8.74 -24.96 -4.70
C LEU A 706 -9.71 -24.77 -3.52
N LEU A 707 -10.77 -23.97 -3.67
CA LEU A 707 -11.79 -23.74 -2.63
C LEU A 707 -12.95 -24.75 -2.67
N ALA A 708 -12.69 -25.98 -3.10
CA ALA A 708 -13.70 -26.96 -3.51
C ALA A 708 -14.80 -27.31 -2.48
N ASP A 709 -14.72 -26.92 -1.20
CA ASP A 709 -15.66 -27.34 -0.15
C ASP A 709 -16.45 -26.21 0.58
N ASP A 710 -16.40 -24.95 0.14
CA ASP A 710 -17.06 -23.85 0.87
C ASP A 710 -17.93 -22.97 -0.06
N GLU A 711 -19.20 -23.34 -0.23
CA GLU A 711 -20.20 -22.57 -1.00
C GLU A 711 -20.28 -21.10 -0.57
N SER A 712 -20.04 -20.80 0.72
CA SER A 712 -20.07 -19.44 1.26
C SER A 712 -18.95 -18.55 0.70
N LYS A 713 -17.84 -19.14 0.24
CA LYS A 713 -16.70 -18.43 -0.37
C LYS A 713 -16.83 -18.28 -1.87
N ARG A 714 -17.47 -19.22 -2.58
CA ARG A 714 -17.80 -19.06 -4.02
C ARG A 714 -18.68 -17.82 -4.25
N ASN A 715 -19.64 -17.58 -3.35
CA ASN A 715 -20.51 -16.40 -3.36
C ASN A 715 -19.81 -15.07 -3.00
N LYS A 716 -18.60 -15.11 -2.41
CA LYS A 716 -17.79 -13.91 -2.10
C LYS A 716 -16.88 -13.49 -3.25
N MET A 717 -16.79 -14.29 -4.31
CA MET A 717 -16.07 -13.88 -5.50
C MET A 717 -16.95 -12.89 -6.26
N HIS A 718 -16.71 -11.59 -6.03
CA HIS A 718 -17.45 -10.50 -6.65
C HIS A 718 -17.27 -10.56 -8.18
N VAL A 719 -18.26 -11.14 -8.85
CA VAL A 719 -18.36 -11.18 -10.30
C VAL A 719 -18.40 -9.75 -10.83
N GLY A 720 -17.52 -9.43 -11.79
CA GLY A 720 -17.40 -8.09 -12.39
C GLY A 720 -16.44 -7.12 -11.68
N GLY A 721 -15.79 -7.51 -10.59
CA GLY A 721 -14.77 -6.68 -9.95
C GLY A 721 -13.42 -6.67 -10.69
N MET A 722 -12.68 -5.57 -10.56
CA MET A 722 -11.22 -5.59 -10.83
C MET A 722 -10.55 -6.29 -9.64
N PHE A 723 -10.00 -7.48 -9.87
CA PHE A 723 -9.32 -8.29 -8.86
C PHE A 723 -8.00 -7.62 -8.49
N CYS A 724 -8.02 -6.84 -7.41
CA CYS A 724 -6.87 -6.19 -6.81
C CYS A 724 -6.48 -6.94 -5.53
N HIS A 725 -6.28 -8.25 -5.64
CA HIS A 725 -6.20 -9.23 -4.54
C HIS A 725 -5.06 -9.02 -3.52
N PHE A 726 -4.39 -7.88 -3.59
CA PHE A 726 -3.22 -7.51 -2.82
C PHE A 726 -3.34 -6.13 -2.15
N LYS A 727 -4.45 -5.40 -2.35
CA LYS A 727 -4.94 -4.26 -1.54
C LYS A 727 -6.39 -4.53 -1.16
N ALA A 728 -6.66 -4.97 0.07
CA ALA A 728 -8.02 -5.28 0.51
C ALA A 728 -8.99 -4.07 0.38
N GLN A 729 -8.45 -2.87 0.45
CA GLN A 729 -9.15 -1.58 0.32
C GLN A 729 -9.35 -1.10 -1.14
N ASP A 730 -8.66 -1.69 -2.13
CA ASP A 730 -8.77 -1.31 -3.55
C ASP A 730 -9.66 -2.28 -4.35
N ASN A 731 -10.32 -3.24 -3.69
CA ASN A 731 -11.37 -4.03 -4.34
C ASN A 731 -12.57 -3.12 -4.59
N VAL A 732 -12.57 -2.44 -5.73
CA VAL A 732 -13.68 -1.60 -6.17
C VAL A 732 -14.79 -2.51 -6.66
N ASN A 733 -15.88 -2.53 -5.90
CA ASN A 733 -17.16 -3.00 -6.42
C ASN A 733 -17.70 -1.92 -7.36
N TYR A 734 -17.58 -2.12 -8.68
CA TYR A 734 -18.22 -1.22 -9.66
C TYR A 734 -19.75 -1.36 -9.64
N SER A 735 -20.27 -2.48 -9.12
CA SER A 735 -21.68 -2.59 -8.78
C SER A 735 -21.89 -1.93 -7.43
N GLY A 736 -22.31 -0.67 -7.44
CA GLY A 736 -22.97 -0.09 -6.28
C GLY A 736 -23.98 -1.11 -5.76
N SER A 737 -24.07 -1.26 -4.45
CA SER A 737 -25.13 -2.05 -3.83
C SER A 737 -26.48 -1.55 -4.35
N VAL A 738 -27.03 -2.25 -5.34
CA VAL A 738 -28.47 -2.19 -5.58
C VAL A 738 -29.06 -2.96 -4.42
N THR A 739 -29.29 -2.26 -3.31
CA THR A 739 -30.35 -2.64 -2.39
C THR A 739 -31.62 -2.68 -3.24
N ARG A 740 -32.01 -3.89 -3.66
CA ARG A 740 -33.40 -4.14 -4.05
C ARG A 740 -34.23 -3.83 -2.80
N ASN A 741 -34.81 -2.64 -2.77
CA ASN A 741 -36.05 -2.43 -2.04
C ASN A 741 -37.10 -3.26 -2.77
N GLU A 742 -37.36 -4.47 -2.26
CA GLU A 742 -38.68 -5.10 -2.29
C GLU A 742 -39.01 -5.53 -0.86
#